data_AF-A0A6J1NR89-F1
#
_entry.id   AF-A0A6J1NR89-F1
#
_cell.length_a   1.000
_cell.length_b   1.000
_cell.length_c   1.000
_cell.angle_alpha   90.00
_cell.angle_beta   90.00
_cell.angle_gamma   90.00
#
_symmetry.space_group_name_H-M   'P 1'
#
loop_
_entity.id
_entity.type
_entity.pdbx_description
1 polymer ?
#
loop_
_entity_poly.entity_id
_entity_poly.type
_entity_poly.pdbx_seq_one_letter_code
_entity_poly.pdbx_strand_id
1 'polypeptide(L)'
;MGSSTHLIRLILLSYFKFMMVTAVDNAELCNATSSARVEYEFNTDIVSSEHIITFRGYFAKSTRENYVNAALKNAGVSNWTIVQRNNPAKEYPSDFDVIAFGESTIDAITALRDHPAIRRVTAQRQVQRTMKYVREDECGPSGCLYSGWRNHKHRARSLHSLRKPRENSGYTSRKLLRTVPRQITSVLKADLLWSLGVTGEGIKVAVFDTGLARHHPHFGRVRERTDWTGENTLDDALGHGTFVAGVIASRADCLGFAPDSDLHIFRVFTDNQVSYTSWFLDAFNYAIMRKIDILNLSIGGPDFMDHPFVDKVWELSANKVIMVSAIGNDGPLYGTLNNPADQMDVIGVGGIGFDDRIAKFSSRGMTTWELPNGYGRMKPDIVTYGSGVRGSSVTGGCRSLSGTSVASPVVAGAIALLASGVPRQNLTPASVKQALTITARRLPGPNMFEQGHGKLDLISAYQFLREYEPQASLSPSYIDLTECQYMWPYCTQPLYYSAQPTIANVTVINGLGVAGDVKKVSWHPHLPHGVLLSVSADYSQILWPWSGWLALSFTVLESGVNFDGVVEGHVNVTIESYDEMHDRTLKNTTLMLPIRARIIPVPLRGRRLLWDQFHSLRYPGGYFPRDDLRAKHDPLDWHADHVHTNFRDMYRRLREHGFYLEVMGSPLTCIDTSLYGALLLVDPEDEYFPEEMAAFKNAVDSGLSLIVFADWYNASLLRHVKFYDENTRQWWIPETGGANVPALNDLLSMYQVALGDRVFEGSFKLAGHPMYYASGTHIHSFPEHGVLVTAQLTDQGQQIMSGEKSNESAGASGGTHAVDVPILGLLQTEAETRESANDTTSDKLPKAGRLVVYGDSSCLEGGAARPCHWLLLAALQYAIVGHVPSTLRDAAATSRRRDVHIIPSDLPKRAEGGRLHAYSRVLSPDGSGPRPVPECVKPIPLDAEPVHAPPSSRTLAPRHPPADPKSIGAPDIEGTEAAPRAWRGAGAAPSRARPDAEPAPSTFASKLFMLSAIVLAVYCLAAFWKRCGRKVRRRRLISLAT
;
A
#
# COMPACT_ATOMS: atom_id res chain seq x y z
N MET A 1 -45.50 -53.14 -51.40
CA MET A 1 -44.40 -52.71 -52.30
C MET A 1 -43.56 -51.68 -51.56
N GLY A 2 -42.57 -51.99 -50.72
CA GLY A 2 -41.77 -53.20 -50.61
C GLY A 2 -40.61 -53.14 -51.59
N SER A 3 -39.42 -52.76 -51.09
CA SER A 3 -38.10 -52.78 -51.75
C SER A 3 -37.65 -51.53 -52.52
N SER A 4 -37.17 -50.52 -51.78
CA SER A 4 -36.03 -49.66 -52.22
C SER A 4 -35.48 -48.73 -51.11
N THR A 5 -35.69 -49.03 -49.83
CA THR A 5 -35.26 -48.18 -48.71
C THR A 5 -34.19 -48.81 -47.81
N HIS A 6 -33.77 -50.05 -48.08
CA HIS A 6 -32.75 -50.74 -47.29
C HIS A 6 -31.32 -50.68 -47.87
N LEU A 7 -31.13 -50.38 -49.15
CA LEU A 7 -29.78 -50.24 -49.74
C LEU A 7 -29.19 -48.82 -49.56
N ILE A 8 -30.05 -47.79 -49.53
CA ILE A 8 -29.63 -46.39 -49.36
C ILE A 8 -29.25 -46.07 -47.89
N ARG A 9 -29.84 -46.78 -46.92
CA ARG A 9 -29.50 -46.61 -45.49
C ARG A 9 -28.16 -47.21 -45.10
N LEU A 10 -27.67 -48.25 -45.78
CA LEU A 10 -26.36 -48.85 -45.48
C LEU A 10 -25.18 -48.08 -46.12
N ILE A 11 -25.38 -47.44 -47.27
CA ILE A 11 -24.33 -46.62 -47.92
C ILE A 11 -24.15 -45.27 -47.21
N LEU A 12 -25.22 -44.67 -46.67
CA LEU A 12 -25.14 -43.41 -45.91
C LEU A 12 -24.58 -43.55 -44.49
N LEU A 13 -24.69 -44.72 -43.86
CA LEU A 13 -24.11 -44.99 -42.54
C LEU A 13 -22.62 -45.36 -42.58
N SER A 14 -22.11 -45.82 -43.73
CA SER A 14 -20.67 -46.05 -43.96
C SER A 14 -19.92 -44.74 -44.26
N TYR A 15 -20.52 -43.80 -44.99
CA TYR A 15 -19.88 -42.51 -45.32
C TYR A 15 -19.85 -41.53 -44.12
N PHE A 16 -20.85 -41.59 -43.23
CA PHE A 16 -20.89 -40.73 -42.04
C PHE A 16 -19.91 -41.15 -40.93
N LYS A 17 -19.42 -42.40 -40.95
CA LYS A 17 -18.44 -42.90 -39.98
C LYS A 17 -16.98 -42.71 -40.42
N PHE A 18 -16.73 -42.41 -41.70
CA PHE A 18 -15.38 -42.11 -42.21
C PHE A 18 -15.05 -40.59 -42.20
N MET A 19 -16.05 -39.70 -42.17
CA MET A 19 -15.86 -38.24 -42.02
C MET A 19 -15.86 -37.74 -40.56
N MET A 20 -16.00 -38.63 -39.57
CA MET A 20 -15.94 -38.32 -38.13
C MET A 20 -14.66 -38.81 -37.45
N VAL A 21 -13.60 -39.11 -38.24
CA VAL A 21 -12.26 -39.49 -37.73
C VAL A 21 -11.14 -38.60 -38.29
N THR A 22 -11.43 -37.57 -39.10
CA THR A 22 -10.41 -36.64 -39.62
C THR A 22 -10.77 -35.15 -39.48
N ALA A 23 -11.60 -34.81 -38.49
CA ALA A 23 -11.93 -33.41 -38.17
C ALA A 23 -11.86 -33.12 -36.66
N VAL A 24 -10.91 -33.75 -35.97
CA VAL A 24 -10.58 -33.46 -34.55
C VAL A 24 -9.33 -32.58 -34.42
N ASP A 25 -8.53 -32.41 -35.46
CA ASP A 25 -7.45 -31.43 -35.47
C ASP A 25 -7.83 -30.24 -36.36
N ASN A 26 -7.73 -29.02 -35.81
CA ASN A 26 -7.93 -27.69 -36.44
C ASN A 26 -9.22 -26.91 -36.10
N ALA A 27 -9.88 -27.18 -34.97
CA ALA A 27 -10.92 -26.27 -34.43
C ALA A 27 -10.54 -25.59 -33.09
N GLU A 28 -9.35 -25.84 -32.54
CA GLU A 28 -8.88 -25.22 -31.27
C GLU A 28 -8.01 -23.96 -31.42
N LEU A 29 -7.67 -23.54 -32.64
CA LEU A 29 -6.70 -22.44 -32.83
C LEU A 29 -7.27 -21.02 -32.83
N CYS A 30 -8.56 -20.81 -32.53
CA CYS A 30 -9.15 -19.47 -32.54
C CYS A 30 -10.33 -19.31 -31.56
N ASN A 31 -10.14 -19.44 -30.23
CA ASN A 31 -10.91 -18.68 -29.21
C ASN A 31 -10.58 -18.95 -27.72
N ALA A 32 -9.31 -19.20 -27.37
CA ALA A 32 -8.90 -19.15 -25.97
C ALA A 32 -7.80 -18.11 -25.81
N THR A 33 -8.16 -16.83 -25.69
CA THR A 33 -7.23 -15.88 -25.05
C THR A 33 -7.22 -16.24 -23.57
N SER A 34 -6.26 -17.06 -23.14
CA SER A 34 -5.98 -17.23 -21.72
C SER A 34 -5.55 -15.87 -21.18
N SER A 35 -6.28 -15.35 -20.18
CA SER A 35 -5.82 -14.22 -19.39
C SER A 35 -4.96 -14.76 -18.25
N ALA A 36 -3.77 -14.19 -18.11
CA ALA A 36 -2.87 -14.53 -17.02
C ALA A 36 -2.63 -13.29 -16.15
N ARG A 37 -2.73 -13.46 -14.84
CA ARG A 37 -2.20 -12.51 -13.86
C ARG A 37 -0.70 -12.72 -13.74
N VAL A 38 0.05 -11.63 -13.71
CA VAL A 38 1.48 -11.66 -13.43
C VAL A 38 1.66 -11.41 -11.94
N GLU A 39 2.20 -12.40 -11.25
CA GLU A 39 2.61 -12.33 -9.86
C GLU A 39 4.13 -12.25 -9.79
N TYR A 40 4.63 -11.48 -8.83
CA TYR A 40 6.05 -11.32 -8.59
C TYR A 40 6.39 -11.80 -7.20
N GLU A 41 7.51 -12.51 -7.11
CA GLU A 41 8.18 -12.81 -5.87
C GLU A 41 9.55 -12.17 -5.96
N PHE A 42 9.87 -11.29 -5.01
CA PHE A 42 11.10 -10.51 -4.99
C PHE A 42 12.01 -11.01 -3.88
N ASN A 43 13.26 -11.24 -4.22
CA ASN A 43 14.33 -11.54 -3.28
C ASN A 43 15.52 -10.61 -3.58
N THR A 44 16.20 -10.10 -2.55
CA THR A 44 17.31 -9.14 -2.72
C THR A 44 18.55 -9.51 -1.93
N ASP A 45 19.68 -9.41 -2.61
CA ASP A 45 20.94 -10.11 -2.41
C ASP A 45 22.18 -9.23 -2.23
N ILE A 46 22.79 -9.03 -1.05
CA ILE A 46 24.18 -8.49 -1.00
C ILE A 46 25.25 -9.48 -1.49
N VAL A 47 25.94 -9.17 -2.57
CA VAL A 47 27.10 -9.96 -2.98
C VAL A 47 28.25 -9.78 -1.97
N SER A 48 28.45 -10.72 -1.04
CA SER A 48 29.32 -10.52 0.14
C SER A 48 30.76 -10.12 -0.14
N SER A 49 31.31 -10.50 -1.30
CA SER A 49 32.65 -10.12 -1.71
C SER A 49 32.71 -8.77 -2.43
N GLU A 50 31.58 -8.25 -2.94
CA GLU A 50 31.53 -7.11 -3.87
C GLU A 50 30.91 -5.85 -3.26
N HIS A 51 31.55 -4.70 -3.51
CA HIS A 51 31.12 -3.40 -3.04
C HIS A 51 31.08 -2.40 -4.19
N ILE A 52 30.04 -1.57 -4.22
CA ILE A 52 29.91 -0.43 -5.12
C ILE A 52 30.57 0.78 -4.47
N ILE A 53 31.60 1.29 -5.14
CA ILE A 53 32.25 2.56 -4.80
C ILE A 53 31.63 3.63 -5.70
N THR A 54 30.92 4.58 -5.10
CA THR A 54 30.41 5.76 -5.81
C THR A 54 31.37 6.93 -5.61
N PHE A 55 31.69 7.62 -6.70
CA PHE A 55 32.57 8.78 -6.75
C PHE A 55 31.74 10.07 -6.75
N ARG A 56 32.37 11.20 -6.37
CA ARG A 56 31.71 12.52 -6.38
C ARG A 56 31.52 13.11 -7.79
N GLY A 57 32.00 12.43 -8.83
CA GLY A 57 31.90 12.88 -10.21
C GLY A 57 32.17 11.75 -11.20
N TYR A 58 32.01 12.06 -12.49
CA TYR A 58 32.27 11.13 -13.58
C TYR A 58 33.75 11.16 -13.97
N PHE A 59 34.39 9.99 -13.87
CA PHE A 59 35.82 9.86 -14.13
C PHE A 59 36.09 8.75 -15.16
N ALA A 60 37.17 8.91 -15.91
CA ALA A 60 37.66 7.85 -16.79
C ALA A 60 38.11 6.63 -15.97
N LYS A 61 38.12 5.45 -16.60
CA LYS A 61 38.49 4.18 -15.95
C LYS A 61 39.82 4.27 -15.19
N SER A 62 40.87 4.75 -15.85
CA SER A 62 42.22 4.87 -15.26
C SER A 62 42.27 5.80 -14.04
N THR A 63 41.50 6.88 -14.03
CA THR A 63 41.44 7.82 -12.91
C THR A 63 40.80 7.19 -11.68
N ARG A 64 39.71 6.44 -11.86
CA ARG A 64 39.01 5.74 -10.76
C ARG A 64 39.88 4.63 -10.19
N GLU A 65 40.54 3.86 -11.05
CA GLU A 65 41.52 2.85 -10.63
C GLU A 65 42.65 3.49 -9.79
N ASN A 66 43.13 4.68 -10.16
CA ASN A 66 44.13 5.40 -9.38
C ASN A 66 43.61 5.83 -7.99
N TYR A 67 42.37 6.32 -7.88
CA TYR A 67 41.78 6.67 -6.59
C TYR A 67 41.61 5.47 -5.67
N VAL A 68 41.10 4.36 -6.20
CA VAL A 68 40.95 3.10 -5.46
C VAL A 68 42.32 2.57 -5.03
N ASN A 69 43.30 2.56 -5.93
CA ASN A 69 44.66 2.11 -5.62
C ASN A 69 45.32 2.99 -4.57
N ALA A 70 45.14 4.32 -4.62
CA ALA A 70 45.69 5.23 -3.64
C ALA A 70 45.10 5.00 -2.25
N ALA A 71 43.77 4.86 -2.15
CA ALA A 71 43.08 4.61 -0.88
C ALA A 71 43.54 3.28 -0.25
N LEU A 72 43.53 2.19 -1.03
CA LEU A 72 43.80 0.84 -0.50
C LEU A 72 45.28 0.58 -0.21
N LYS A 73 46.20 1.07 -1.07
CA LYS A 73 47.64 0.93 -0.81
C LYS A 73 48.09 1.72 0.42
N ASN A 74 47.54 2.91 0.63
CA ASN A 74 47.85 3.71 1.82
C ASN A 74 47.39 3.03 3.13
N ALA A 75 46.34 2.20 3.06
CA ALA A 75 45.82 1.43 4.18
C ALA A 75 46.48 0.04 4.34
N GLY A 76 47.50 -0.30 3.53
CA GLY A 76 48.19 -1.59 3.62
C GLY A 76 47.37 -2.79 3.15
N VAL A 77 46.22 -2.57 2.49
CA VAL A 77 45.42 -3.63 1.87
C VAL A 77 46.17 -4.12 0.65
N SER A 78 46.27 -5.44 0.45
CA SER A 78 47.06 -6.07 -0.64
C SER A 78 46.23 -6.92 -1.61
N ASN A 79 45.01 -7.32 -1.24
CA ASN A 79 44.19 -8.27 -2.00
C ASN A 79 42.81 -7.71 -2.36
N TRP A 80 42.71 -7.02 -3.50
CA TRP A 80 41.46 -6.53 -4.09
C TRP A 80 41.49 -6.66 -5.61
N THR A 81 40.30 -6.77 -6.20
CA THR A 81 40.14 -6.75 -7.66
C THR A 81 38.98 -5.83 -8.04
N ILE A 82 39.14 -5.01 -9.07
CA ILE A 82 38.04 -4.22 -9.62
C ILE A 82 37.33 -5.08 -10.66
N VAL A 83 36.03 -5.31 -10.44
CA VAL A 83 35.21 -6.14 -11.33
C VAL A 83 35.10 -5.46 -12.69
N GLN A 84 35.45 -6.18 -13.75
CA GLN A 84 35.42 -5.63 -15.10
C GLN A 84 33.99 -5.45 -15.60
N ARG A 85 33.68 -4.25 -16.07
CA ARG A 85 32.39 -3.90 -16.65
C ARG A 85 32.43 -4.17 -18.15
N ASN A 86 31.95 -5.34 -18.57
CA ASN A 86 31.94 -5.77 -19.98
C ASN A 86 30.58 -5.51 -20.62
N ASN A 87 30.20 -4.24 -20.71
CA ASN A 87 28.89 -3.81 -21.23
C ASN A 87 29.05 -2.58 -22.15
N PRO A 88 27.97 -2.10 -22.80
CA PRO A 88 28.03 -0.94 -23.69
C PRO A 88 28.52 0.36 -23.01
N ALA A 89 28.46 0.45 -21.67
CA ALA A 89 28.92 1.61 -20.91
C ALA A 89 30.44 1.60 -20.62
N LYS A 90 31.16 0.51 -20.92
CA LYS A 90 32.54 0.27 -20.45
C LYS A 90 33.55 1.37 -20.82
N GLU A 91 33.38 2.02 -21.96
CA GLU A 91 34.32 3.01 -22.52
C GLU A 91 33.98 4.44 -22.09
N TYR A 92 32.83 4.63 -21.44
CA TYR A 92 32.38 5.95 -21.01
C TYR A 92 32.85 6.26 -19.58
N PRO A 93 33.03 7.55 -19.24
CA PRO A 93 33.22 7.96 -17.87
C PRO A 93 32.09 7.44 -16.99
N SER A 94 32.42 7.04 -15.77
CA SER A 94 31.45 6.55 -14.80
C SER A 94 31.70 7.19 -13.44
N ASP A 95 30.65 7.25 -12.65
CA ASP A 95 30.65 7.70 -11.27
C ASP A 95 30.69 6.53 -10.27
N PHE A 96 30.82 5.28 -10.73
CA PHE A 96 30.97 4.15 -9.82
C PHE A 96 31.87 3.03 -10.34
N ASP A 97 32.50 2.29 -9.44
CA ASP A 97 33.16 1.00 -9.72
C ASP A 97 32.66 -0.08 -8.77
N VAL A 98 32.83 -1.34 -9.16
CA VAL A 98 32.56 -2.50 -8.31
C VAL A 98 33.90 -3.12 -7.93
N ILE A 99 34.12 -3.31 -6.62
CA ILE A 99 35.35 -3.90 -6.09
C ILE A 99 35.04 -5.20 -5.36
N ALA A 100 35.84 -6.23 -5.61
CA ALA A 100 35.80 -7.49 -4.89
C ALA A 100 36.99 -7.61 -3.93
N PHE A 101 36.72 -7.93 -2.67
CA PHE A 101 37.73 -8.13 -1.63
C PHE A 101 37.96 -9.61 -1.33
N GLY A 102 39.19 -9.97 -0.94
CA GLY A 102 39.58 -11.31 -0.51
C GLY A 102 39.16 -11.64 0.94
N GLU A 103 39.93 -11.18 1.94
CA GLU A 103 39.73 -11.58 3.35
C GLU A 103 39.93 -10.47 4.42
N SER A 104 39.99 -9.18 4.05
CA SER A 104 39.91 -8.05 5.02
C SER A 104 39.09 -6.90 4.43
N THR A 105 37.84 -6.75 4.91
CA THR A 105 36.87 -5.80 4.35
C THR A 105 36.76 -4.50 5.16
N ILE A 106 36.91 -4.54 6.49
CA ILE A 106 36.60 -3.37 7.34
C ILE A 106 37.60 -2.23 7.14
N ASP A 107 38.91 -2.51 7.20
CA ASP A 107 39.95 -1.50 7.02
C ASP A 107 39.94 -0.94 5.59
N ALA A 108 39.68 -1.80 4.61
CA ALA A 108 39.56 -1.42 3.20
C ALA A 108 38.36 -0.50 2.95
N ILE A 109 37.19 -0.83 3.49
CA ILE A 109 35.97 -0.02 3.37
C ILE A 109 36.17 1.33 4.06
N THR A 110 36.79 1.36 5.24
CA THR A 110 37.08 2.59 5.98
C THR A 110 38.01 3.49 5.17
N ALA A 111 39.12 2.96 4.67
CA ALA A 111 40.06 3.72 3.84
C ALA A 111 39.42 4.29 2.57
N LEU A 112 38.52 3.54 1.92
CA LEU A 112 37.78 4.03 0.75
C LEU A 112 36.78 5.13 1.13
N ARG A 113 36.09 5.02 2.27
CA ARG A 113 35.16 6.06 2.75
C ARG A 113 35.86 7.37 3.09
N ASP A 114 37.10 7.31 3.57
CA ASP A 114 37.90 8.48 3.94
C ASP A 114 38.51 9.21 2.74
N HIS A 115 38.53 8.58 1.56
CA HIS A 115 39.10 9.19 0.36
C HIS A 115 38.22 10.34 -0.16
N PRO A 116 38.76 11.55 -0.41
CA PRO A 116 37.97 12.75 -0.71
C PRO A 116 37.15 12.67 -2.01
N ALA A 117 37.62 11.90 -3.00
CA ALA A 117 36.90 11.71 -4.27
C ALA A 117 35.77 10.67 -4.20
N ILE A 118 35.74 9.84 -3.14
CA ILE A 118 34.73 8.81 -2.95
C ILE A 118 33.57 9.44 -2.16
N ARG A 119 32.35 9.22 -2.64
CA ARG A 119 31.12 9.69 -2.01
C ARG A 119 30.58 8.64 -1.04
N ARG A 120 30.59 7.37 -1.45
CA ARG A 120 29.99 6.26 -0.69
C ARG A 120 30.59 4.93 -1.08
N VAL A 121 30.64 4.01 -0.11
CA VAL A 121 30.92 2.59 -0.34
C VAL A 121 29.76 1.79 0.22
N THR A 122 29.05 1.10 -0.66
CA THR A 122 27.89 0.25 -0.33
C THR A 122 28.14 -1.16 -0.81
N ALA A 123 27.53 -2.14 -0.17
CA ALA A 123 27.63 -3.50 -0.68
C ALA A 123 26.82 -3.63 -1.98
N GLN A 124 27.32 -4.40 -2.95
CA GLN A 124 26.60 -4.62 -4.20
C GLN A 124 25.37 -5.48 -3.94
N ARG A 125 24.21 -5.08 -4.46
CA ARG A 125 23.02 -5.92 -4.40
C ARG A 125 22.78 -6.64 -5.73
N GLN A 126 22.25 -7.84 -5.62
CA GLN A 126 21.62 -8.65 -6.63
C GLN A 126 20.12 -8.66 -6.28
N VAL A 127 19.28 -8.82 -7.29
CA VAL A 127 17.83 -8.87 -7.14
C VAL A 127 17.36 -10.03 -7.99
N GLN A 128 16.73 -11.00 -7.35
CA GLN A 128 16.04 -12.07 -8.05
C GLN A 128 14.54 -11.82 -8.02
N ARG A 129 13.92 -11.80 -9.20
CA ARG A 129 12.48 -11.60 -9.35
C ARG A 129 11.87 -12.82 -10.03
N THR A 130 11.12 -13.64 -9.31
CA THR A 130 10.42 -14.75 -9.96
C THR A 130 9.06 -14.27 -10.46
N MET A 131 8.88 -14.22 -11.78
CA MET A 131 7.59 -13.95 -12.41
C MET A 131 6.79 -15.24 -12.56
N LYS A 132 5.59 -15.27 -11.97
CA LYS A 132 4.63 -16.37 -12.10
C LYS A 132 3.42 -15.89 -12.90
N TYR A 133 3.08 -16.63 -13.95
CA TYR A 133 1.87 -16.38 -14.75
C TYR A 133 0.75 -17.29 -14.26
N VAL A 134 -0.17 -16.73 -13.48
CA VAL A 134 -1.31 -17.47 -12.93
C VAL A 134 -2.52 -17.28 -13.84
N ARG A 135 -3.12 -18.37 -14.31
CA ARG A 135 -4.34 -18.29 -15.15
C ARG A 135 -5.49 -17.78 -14.29
N GLU A 136 -6.23 -16.80 -14.77
CA GLU A 136 -7.35 -16.21 -14.01
C GLU A 136 -8.47 -17.23 -13.69
N ASP A 137 -8.51 -18.39 -14.37
CA ASP A 137 -9.49 -19.46 -14.17
C ASP A 137 -9.13 -20.48 -13.05
N GLU A 138 -7.89 -20.46 -12.53
CA GLU A 138 -7.39 -21.38 -11.49
C GLU A 138 -7.22 -20.65 -10.15
N CYS A 139 -8.33 -20.29 -9.51
CA CYS A 139 -8.29 -19.95 -8.08
C CYS A 139 -8.13 -21.24 -7.26
N GLY A 140 -6.99 -21.38 -6.57
CA GLY A 140 -6.72 -22.50 -5.68
C GLY A 140 -7.72 -22.64 -4.51
N PRO A 141 -7.62 -23.72 -3.71
CA PRO A 141 -8.66 -24.13 -2.76
C PRO A 141 -8.94 -23.15 -1.61
N SER A 142 -8.08 -22.16 -1.38
CA SER A 142 -8.13 -21.25 -0.22
C SER A 142 -8.27 -19.75 -0.57
N GLY A 143 -8.50 -19.38 -1.84
CA GLY A 143 -8.54 -17.97 -2.27
C GLY A 143 -9.92 -17.40 -2.63
N CYS A 144 -11.00 -18.18 -2.50
CA CYS A 144 -12.35 -17.77 -2.89
C CYS A 144 -13.29 -17.50 -1.69
N LEU A 145 -12.84 -16.73 -0.70
CA LEU A 145 -13.75 -16.01 0.19
C LEU A 145 -14.09 -14.69 -0.48
N TYR A 146 -15.36 -14.52 -0.88
CA TYR A 146 -15.98 -13.44 -1.68
C TYR A 146 -16.33 -13.74 -3.16
N SER A 147 -16.72 -14.98 -3.47
CA SER A 147 -17.73 -15.25 -4.52
C SER A 147 -19.17 -15.36 -3.97
N GLY A 148 -19.41 -14.85 -2.76
CA GLY A 148 -20.69 -14.92 -2.05
C GLY A 148 -21.75 -13.89 -2.50
N TRP A 149 -21.93 -13.65 -3.80
CA TRP A 149 -23.14 -12.98 -4.33
C TRP A 149 -23.60 -13.66 -5.63
N ARG A 150 -23.65 -15.00 -5.65
CA ARG A 150 -24.54 -15.74 -6.55
C ARG A 150 -25.18 -16.91 -5.82
N ASN A 151 -26.51 -16.86 -5.76
CA ASN A 151 -27.46 -17.92 -5.41
C ASN A 151 -27.61 -18.31 -3.93
N HIS A 152 -28.25 -17.44 -3.14
CA HIS A 152 -29.19 -17.93 -2.13
C HIS A 152 -30.62 -17.81 -2.66
N LYS A 153 -31.23 -18.97 -2.97
CA LYS A 153 -32.67 -19.11 -3.17
C LYS A 153 -33.37 -18.88 -1.82
N HIS A 154 -33.69 -17.64 -1.48
CA HIS A 154 -34.74 -17.36 -0.50
C HIS A 154 -35.91 -16.67 -1.19
N ARG A 155 -37.08 -17.30 -1.04
CA ARG A 155 -38.39 -16.89 -1.53
C ARG A 155 -38.65 -15.43 -1.18
N ALA A 156 -38.63 -14.55 -2.17
CA ALA A 156 -39.19 -13.22 -2.05
C ALA A 156 -40.71 -13.31 -1.91
N ARG A 157 -41.23 -12.98 -0.72
CA ARG A 157 -42.61 -12.50 -0.57
C ARG A 157 -42.61 -11.03 -0.97
N SER A 158 -43.31 -10.75 -2.06
CA SER A 158 -43.66 -9.41 -2.53
C SER A 158 -44.60 -8.74 -1.53
N LEU A 159 -44.33 -7.48 -1.17
CA LEU A 159 -45.38 -6.50 -0.88
C LEU A 159 -44.95 -5.11 -1.39
N HIS A 160 -45.80 -4.56 -2.27
CA HIS A 160 -45.78 -3.20 -2.78
C HIS A 160 -46.45 -2.22 -1.81
N SER A 161 -45.95 -0.98 -1.76
CA SER A 161 -46.72 0.28 -1.62
C SER A 161 -45.73 1.47 -1.65
N LEU A 162 -45.53 2.14 -2.79
CA LEU A 162 -46.22 3.36 -3.27
C LEU A 162 -45.99 4.65 -2.45
N ARG A 163 -45.05 5.50 -2.89
CA ARG A 163 -45.32 6.92 -3.22
C ARG A 163 -44.19 7.57 -4.04
N LYS A 164 -44.60 8.36 -5.04
CA LYS A 164 -43.86 9.01 -6.15
C LYS A 164 -42.87 10.11 -5.70
N PRO A 165 -41.84 10.40 -6.52
CA PRO A 165 -41.91 11.52 -7.47
C PRO A 165 -41.40 11.12 -8.87
N ARG A 166 -42.15 11.37 -9.94
CA ARG A 166 -42.18 12.56 -10.82
C ARG A 166 -40.93 12.68 -11.72
N GLU A 167 -41.20 12.69 -13.01
CA GLU A 167 -40.33 12.41 -14.15
C GLU A 167 -39.24 13.47 -14.41
N ASN A 168 -38.08 13.01 -14.90
CA ASN A 168 -37.58 13.42 -16.21
C ASN A 168 -36.52 12.43 -16.77
N SER A 169 -36.98 11.63 -17.75
CA SER A 169 -36.31 11.21 -18.98
C SER A 169 -34.78 10.90 -18.98
N GLY A 170 -34.44 9.61 -19.07
CA GLY A 170 -33.13 9.14 -19.54
C GLY A 170 -33.06 7.62 -19.68
N TYR A 171 -33.12 7.11 -20.91
CA TYR A 171 -33.20 5.71 -21.34
C TYR A 171 -32.34 4.69 -20.56
N THR A 172 -32.99 3.67 -19.96
CA THR A 172 -32.35 2.41 -19.55
C THR A 172 -32.66 1.30 -20.55
N SER A 173 -31.68 0.92 -21.37
CA SER A 173 -31.61 -0.42 -21.94
C SER A 173 -30.35 -1.12 -21.43
N ARG A 174 -30.46 -1.80 -20.29
CA ARG A 174 -29.42 -2.74 -19.84
C ARG A 174 -29.50 -4.01 -20.69
N LYS A 175 -28.86 -4.00 -21.85
CA LYS A 175 -28.37 -5.24 -22.46
C LYS A 175 -27.03 -5.56 -21.79
N LEU A 176 -26.96 -6.71 -21.13
CA LEU A 176 -25.71 -7.37 -20.75
C LEU A 176 -24.88 -7.60 -22.02
N LEU A 177 -23.99 -6.66 -22.34
CA LEU A 177 -22.95 -6.84 -23.33
C LEU A 177 -21.85 -7.67 -22.67
N ARG A 178 -21.66 -8.91 -23.14
CA ARG A 178 -20.35 -9.56 -23.09
C ARG A 178 -19.35 -8.56 -23.68
N THR A 179 -18.41 -8.11 -22.88
CA THR A 179 -17.33 -7.19 -23.27
C THR A 179 -16.51 -7.83 -24.38
N VAL A 180 -16.67 -7.33 -25.61
CA VAL A 180 -15.65 -7.51 -26.65
C VAL A 180 -14.38 -6.86 -26.08
N PRO A 181 -13.22 -7.55 -26.03
CA PRO A 181 -11.98 -6.94 -25.57
C PRO A 181 -11.70 -5.70 -26.40
N ARG A 182 -11.84 -4.51 -25.81
CA ARG A 182 -11.53 -3.25 -26.49
C ARG A 182 -10.03 -3.03 -26.41
N GLN A 183 -9.41 -2.69 -27.53
CA GLN A 183 -7.99 -2.30 -27.51
C GLN A 183 -7.84 -1.04 -26.66
N ILE A 184 -6.88 -1.08 -25.73
CA ILE A 184 -6.67 -0.03 -24.72
C ILE A 184 -6.43 1.36 -25.33
N THR A 185 -5.76 1.41 -26.48
CA THR A 185 -5.50 2.63 -27.23
C THR A 185 -6.79 3.32 -27.67
N SER A 186 -7.78 2.57 -28.14
CA SER A 186 -9.10 3.11 -28.49
C SER A 186 -9.89 3.56 -27.25
N VAL A 187 -9.78 2.82 -26.14
CA VAL A 187 -10.47 3.20 -24.89
C VAL A 187 -9.93 4.52 -24.32
N LEU A 188 -8.62 4.75 -24.44
CA LEU A 188 -7.95 5.99 -24.05
C LEU A 188 -7.87 7.02 -25.19
N LYS A 189 -8.57 6.80 -26.31
CA LYS A 189 -8.72 7.73 -27.45
C LYS A 189 -7.41 8.11 -28.16
N ALA A 190 -6.42 7.23 -28.19
CA ALA A 190 -5.16 7.46 -28.90
C ALA A 190 -5.35 7.61 -30.43
N ASP A 191 -6.41 7.01 -30.98
CA ASP A 191 -6.80 7.11 -32.39
C ASP A 191 -7.05 8.54 -32.84
N LEU A 192 -7.54 9.41 -31.95
CA LEU A 192 -7.70 10.84 -32.24
C LEU A 192 -6.34 11.51 -32.47
N LEU A 193 -5.32 11.19 -31.67
CA LEU A 193 -3.99 11.77 -31.81
C LEU A 193 -3.27 11.22 -33.06
N TRP A 194 -3.41 9.93 -33.34
CA TRP A 194 -2.89 9.36 -34.59
C TRP A 194 -3.47 10.04 -35.83
N SER A 195 -4.76 10.40 -35.80
CA SER A 195 -5.40 11.13 -36.91
C SER A 195 -4.84 12.54 -37.12
N LEU A 196 -4.18 13.11 -36.11
CA LEU A 196 -3.46 14.39 -36.17
C LEU A 196 -1.98 14.23 -36.56
N GLY A 197 -1.54 13.01 -36.89
CA GLY A 197 -0.13 12.71 -37.20
C GLY A 197 0.78 12.58 -35.98
N VAL A 198 0.21 12.58 -34.77
CA VAL A 198 0.94 12.39 -33.52
C VAL A 198 1.03 10.88 -33.27
N THR A 199 2.20 10.26 -33.49
CA THR A 199 2.36 8.79 -33.46
C THR A 199 3.53 8.28 -32.61
N GLY A 200 4.21 9.18 -31.89
CA GLY A 200 5.42 8.88 -31.12
C GLY A 200 6.72 9.18 -31.87
N GLU A 201 6.66 9.70 -33.10
CA GLU A 201 7.84 9.96 -33.92
C GLU A 201 8.89 10.84 -33.22
N GLY A 202 10.15 10.42 -33.30
CA GLY A 202 11.30 11.12 -32.74
C GLY A 202 11.52 10.93 -31.24
N ILE A 203 10.55 10.36 -30.51
CA ILE A 203 10.67 10.13 -29.06
C ILE A 203 11.41 8.82 -28.80
N LYS A 204 12.44 8.88 -27.95
CA LYS A 204 13.20 7.69 -27.54
C LYS A 204 12.64 7.10 -26.25
N VAL A 205 12.20 5.86 -26.31
CA VAL A 205 11.64 5.15 -25.16
C VAL A 205 12.54 3.98 -24.79
N ALA A 206 13.09 4.03 -23.58
CA ALA A 206 13.85 2.92 -23.03
C ALA A 206 12.93 1.98 -22.23
N VAL A 207 13.08 0.68 -22.49
CA VAL A 207 12.37 -0.40 -21.78
C VAL A 207 13.41 -1.23 -21.05
N PHE A 208 13.38 -1.18 -19.71
CA PHE A 208 14.25 -1.95 -18.83
C PHE A 208 13.48 -3.20 -18.39
N ASP A 209 13.76 -4.34 -19.00
CA ASP A 209 13.00 -5.57 -18.79
C ASP A 209 13.80 -6.81 -19.23
N THR A 210 13.11 -7.91 -19.53
CA THR A 210 13.70 -9.20 -19.94
C THR A 210 14.21 -9.24 -21.39
N GLY A 211 14.04 -8.16 -22.15
CA GLY A 211 14.49 -8.05 -23.54
C GLY A 211 13.35 -7.89 -24.54
N LEU A 212 13.65 -8.11 -25.83
CA LEU A 212 12.68 -8.07 -26.93
C LEU A 212 13.02 -9.10 -28.01
N ALA A 213 12.04 -9.90 -28.40
CA ALA A 213 12.17 -10.87 -29.49
C ALA A 213 12.64 -10.23 -30.81
N ARG A 214 13.76 -10.72 -31.37
CA ARG A 214 14.47 -10.14 -32.52
C ARG A 214 13.64 -9.88 -33.78
N HIS A 215 12.81 -10.84 -34.17
CA HIS A 215 12.10 -10.83 -35.45
C HIS A 215 10.59 -10.68 -35.29
N HIS A 216 10.16 -9.96 -34.25
CA HIS A 216 8.76 -9.87 -33.92
C HIS A 216 8.01 -8.87 -34.85
N PRO A 217 6.92 -9.31 -35.55
CA PRO A 217 6.31 -8.55 -36.66
C PRO A 217 5.64 -7.24 -36.23
N HIS A 218 5.34 -7.07 -34.94
CA HIS A 218 4.69 -5.86 -34.44
C HIS A 218 5.60 -4.64 -34.35
N PHE A 219 6.93 -4.80 -34.38
CA PHE A 219 7.87 -3.71 -34.12
C PHE A 219 8.58 -3.25 -35.38
N GLY A 220 8.53 -1.94 -35.65
CA GLY A 220 9.17 -1.34 -36.83
C GLY A 220 10.40 -0.46 -36.53
N ARG A 221 10.48 0.16 -35.35
CA ARG A 221 11.52 1.13 -34.98
C ARG A 221 12.26 0.74 -33.69
N VAL A 222 12.90 -0.43 -33.72
CA VAL A 222 13.83 -0.83 -32.65
C VAL A 222 15.21 -0.29 -33.00
N ARG A 223 15.66 0.76 -32.31
CA ARG A 223 16.98 1.36 -32.55
C ARG A 223 18.11 0.56 -31.95
N GLU A 224 17.86 0.00 -30.78
CA GLU A 224 18.88 -0.65 -30.00
C GLU A 224 18.28 -1.77 -29.14
N ARG A 225 19.03 -2.86 -29.03
CA ARG A 225 18.84 -3.88 -28.01
C ARG A 225 20.20 -4.12 -27.37
N THR A 226 20.30 -4.00 -26.06
CA THR A 226 21.55 -4.19 -25.31
C THR A 226 21.36 -5.18 -24.18
N ASP A 227 22.43 -5.91 -23.89
CA ASP A 227 22.53 -6.85 -22.77
C ASP A 227 23.40 -6.24 -21.68
N TRP A 228 22.90 -6.26 -20.45
CA TRP A 228 23.61 -5.81 -19.25
C TRP A 228 23.89 -6.96 -18.28
N THR A 229 23.40 -8.17 -18.57
CA THR A 229 23.46 -9.32 -17.65
C THR A 229 24.69 -10.19 -17.85
N GLY A 230 25.36 -10.05 -19.00
CA GLY A 230 26.55 -10.83 -19.35
C GLY A 230 26.24 -12.21 -19.95
N GLU A 231 24.97 -12.56 -20.17
CA GLU A 231 24.56 -13.80 -20.84
C GLU A 231 24.80 -13.78 -22.36
N ASN A 232 25.15 -12.60 -22.91
CA ASN A 232 25.43 -12.38 -24.33
C ASN A 232 24.23 -12.72 -25.24
N THR A 233 23.01 -12.46 -24.74
CA THR A 233 21.76 -12.63 -25.50
C THR A 233 20.92 -11.35 -25.45
N LEU A 234 20.22 -11.08 -26.55
CA LEU A 234 19.33 -9.92 -26.70
C LEU A 234 17.85 -10.32 -26.80
N ASP A 235 17.57 -11.62 -26.85
CA ASP A 235 16.23 -12.16 -27.02
C ASP A 235 15.52 -12.33 -25.69
N ASP A 236 14.20 -12.26 -25.74
CA ASP A 236 13.33 -12.32 -24.59
C ASP A 236 12.80 -13.75 -24.39
N ALA A 237 13.43 -14.51 -23.50
CA ALA A 237 12.99 -15.86 -23.18
C ALA A 237 11.70 -15.88 -22.31
N LEU A 238 11.45 -14.82 -21.54
CA LEU A 238 10.37 -14.76 -20.53
C LEU A 238 9.08 -14.13 -21.08
N GLY A 239 9.21 -13.27 -22.08
CA GLY A 239 8.10 -12.64 -22.79
C GLY A 239 7.47 -11.44 -22.12
N HIS A 240 7.96 -11.02 -20.95
CA HIS A 240 7.46 -9.83 -20.26
C HIS A 240 7.91 -8.56 -21.01
N GLY A 241 9.20 -8.41 -21.33
CA GLY A 241 9.72 -7.26 -22.06
C GLY A 241 9.09 -7.08 -23.44
N THR A 242 8.86 -8.15 -24.19
CA THR A 242 8.16 -8.11 -25.49
C THR A 242 6.72 -7.61 -25.35
N PHE A 243 6.02 -8.01 -24.29
CA PHE A 243 4.67 -7.53 -24.01
C PHE A 243 4.68 -6.04 -23.65
N VAL A 244 5.58 -5.62 -22.76
CA VAL A 244 5.76 -4.23 -22.31
C VAL A 244 6.08 -3.31 -23.48
N ALA A 245 7.07 -3.66 -24.30
CA ALA A 245 7.41 -2.93 -25.53
C ALA A 245 6.21 -2.88 -26.49
N GLY A 246 5.43 -3.96 -26.57
CA GLY A 246 4.22 -4.04 -27.40
C GLY A 246 3.16 -3.03 -27.02
N VAL A 247 2.85 -2.88 -25.73
CA VAL A 247 1.91 -1.88 -25.22
C VAL A 247 2.37 -0.45 -25.55
N ILE A 248 3.68 -0.22 -25.58
CA ILE A 248 4.25 1.10 -25.93
C ILE A 248 4.16 1.37 -27.44
N ALA A 249 4.69 0.50 -28.30
CA ALA A 249 4.96 0.84 -29.71
C ALA A 249 4.62 -0.23 -30.76
N SER A 250 3.77 -1.21 -30.43
CA SER A 250 3.30 -2.18 -31.43
C SER A 250 2.51 -1.53 -32.57
N ARG A 251 2.75 -1.99 -33.81
CA ARG A 251 2.15 -1.51 -35.06
C ARG A 251 1.07 -2.43 -35.65
N ALA A 252 0.96 -3.66 -35.14
CA ALA A 252 0.11 -4.69 -35.71
C ALA A 252 -0.67 -5.44 -34.61
N ASP A 253 -1.87 -5.91 -34.95
CA ASP A 253 -2.81 -6.70 -34.14
C ASP A 253 -3.25 -6.09 -32.78
N CYS A 254 -2.30 -5.91 -31.85
CA CYS A 254 -2.46 -5.23 -30.56
C CYS A 254 -1.65 -3.94 -30.60
N LEU A 255 -2.27 -2.89 -31.12
CA LEU A 255 -1.65 -1.57 -31.28
C LEU A 255 -1.16 -1.00 -29.95
N GLY A 256 0.10 -0.59 -29.92
CA GLY A 256 0.66 0.24 -28.85
C GLY A 256 0.29 1.71 -29.03
N PHE A 257 0.57 2.54 -28.03
CA PHE A 257 0.22 3.96 -28.06
C PHE A 257 1.06 4.79 -29.04
N ALA A 258 2.36 4.52 -29.12
CA ALA A 258 3.37 5.30 -29.83
C ALA A 258 4.10 4.43 -30.87
N PRO A 259 3.43 3.97 -31.94
CA PRO A 259 3.98 3.04 -32.94
C PRO A 259 5.23 3.54 -33.68
N ASP A 260 5.44 4.85 -33.75
CA ASP A 260 6.58 5.48 -34.44
C ASP A 260 7.70 5.97 -33.51
N SER A 261 7.60 5.62 -32.22
CA SER A 261 8.68 5.87 -31.25
C SER A 261 9.92 5.01 -31.51
N ASP A 262 11.07 5.53 -31.11
CA ASP A 262 12.37 4.86 -31.19
C ASP A 262 12.59 4.02 -29.92
N LEU A 263 12.42 2.70 -30.03
CA LEU A 263 12.59 1.79 -28.91
C LEU A 263 14.07 1.48 -28.64
N HIS A 264 14.47 1.64 -27.39
CA HIS A 264 15.74 1.21 -26.83
C HIS A 264 15.47 0.12 -25.77
N ILE A 265 15.83 -1.12 -26.08
CA ILE A 265 15.51 -2.27 -25.22
C ILE A 265 16.73 -2.66 -24.41
N PHE A 266 16.67 -2.46 -23.09
CA PHE A 266 17.76 -2.75 -22.18
C PHE A 266 17.39 -4.00 -21.40
N ARG A 267 18.05 -5.11 -21.74
CA ARG A 267 17.90 -6.35 -21.00
C ARG A 267 18.74 -6.26 -19.73
N VAL A 268 18.06 -6.15 -18.59
CA VAL A 268 18.70 -6.01 -17.27
C VAL A 268 18.40 -7.22 -16.36
N PHE A 269 17.56 -8.15 -16.80
CA PHE A 269 17.30 -9.41 -16.09
C PHE A 269 17.77 -10.60 -16.92
N THR A 270 18.40 -11.56 -16.25
CA THR A 270 18.77 -12.85 -16.84
C THR A 270 17.53 -13.70 -17.12
N ASP A 271 17.72 -14.84 -17.80
CA ASP A 271 16.62 -15.81 -17.98
C ASP A 271 16.19 -16.46 -16.66
N ASN A 272 17.11 -16.51 -15.68
CA ASN A 272 16.83 -16.87 -14.29
C ASN A 272 16.27 -15.71 -13.47
N GLN A 273 16.02 -14.56 -14.11
CA GLN A 273 15.41 -13.35 -13.54
C GLN A 273 16.22 -12.71 -12.41
N VAL A 274 17.54 -12.78 -12.54
CA VAL A 274 18.51 -12.14 -11.66
C VAL A 274 18.99 -10.84 -12.30
N SER A 275 19.17 -9.80 -11.50
CA SER A 275 19.77 -8.52 -11.87
C SER A 275 20.73 -8.05 -10.77
N TYR A 276 21.69 -7.17 -11.08
CA TYR A 276 22.52 -6.50 -10.07
C TYR A 276 22.27 -4.99 -10.08
N THR A 277 22.45 -4.33 -8.93
CA THR A 277 22.42 -2.87 -8.82
C THR A 277 23.35 -2.23 -9.83
N SER A 278 24.60 -2.71 -9.92
CA SER A 278 25.62 -2.17 -10.82
C SER A 278 25.19 -2.21 -12.29
N TRP A 279 24.39 -3.20 -12.69
CA TRP A 279 23.83 -3.27 -14.05
C TRP A 279 22.82 -2.16 -14.31
N PHE A 280 21.95 -1.87 -13.33
CA PHE A 280 21.06 -0.71 -13.41
C PHE A 280 21.84 0.61 -13.46
N LEU A 281 22.87 0.77 -12.63
CA LEU A 281 23.69 2.00 -12.62
C LEU A 281 24.35 2.25 -13.98
N ASP A 282 24.98 1.24 -14.57
CA ASP A 282 25.60 1.35 -15.89
C ASP A 282 24.56 1.59 -17.00
N ALA A 283 23.43 0.88 -16.96
CA ALA A 283 22.34 1.05 -17.92
C ALA A 283 21.69 2.44 -17.82
N PHE A 284 21.53 2.99 -16.61
CA PHE A 284 21.03 4.35 -16.37
C PHE A 284 22.04 5.41 -16.84
N ASN A 285 23.33 5.25 -16.53
CA ASN A 285 24.38 6.10 -17.07
C ASN A 285 24.33 6.12 -18.60
N TYR A 286 24.20 4.95 -19.22
CA TYR A 286 24.09 4.84 -20.68
C TYR A 286 22.81 5.48 -21.23
N ALA A 287 21.67 5.37 -20.52
CA ALA A 287 20.42 6.02 -20.90
C ALA A 287 20.54 7.55 -20.91
N ILE A 288 21.20 8.12 -19.91
CA ILE A 288 21.52 9.56 -19.84
C ILE A 288 22.36 9.97 -21.06
N MET A 289 23.42 9.22 -21.35
CA MET A 289 24.30 9.51 -22.49
C MET A 289 23.61 9.39 -23.84
N ARG A 290 22.70 8.41 -23.99
CA ARG A 290 21.87 8.25 -25.19
C ARG A 290 20.76 9.30 -25.29
N LYS A 291 20.59 10.15 -24.27
CA LYS A 291 19.52 11.16 -24.16
C LYS A 291 18.16 10.51 -24.40
N ILE A 292 17.89 9.45 -23.64
CA ILE A 292 16.57 8.80 -23.61
C ILE A 292 15.56 9.82 -23.08
N ASP A 293 14.38 9.89 -23.71
CA ASP A 293 13.33 10.81 -23.30
C ASP A 293 12.46 10.20 -22.18
N ILE A 294 12.10 8.93 -22.34
CA ILE A 294 11.18 8.21 -21.44
C ILE A 294 11.79 6.88 -21.07
N LEU A 295 11.79 6.56 -19.78
CA LEU A 295 12.23 5.28 -19.24
C LEU A 295 11.06 4.59 -18.56
N ASN A 296 10.68 3.42 -19.08
CA ASN A 296 9.70 2.56 -18.42
C ASN A 296 10.41 1.46 -17.65
N LEU A 297 10.18 1.43 -16.34
CA LEU A 297 10.61 0.38 -15.43
C LEU A 297 9.36 -0.32 -14.88
N SER A 298 8.92 -1.38 -15.55
CA SER A 298 7.70 -2.13 -15.16
C SER A 298 7.94 -3.11 -14.01
N ILE A 299 8.85 -2.72 -13.12
CA ILE A 299 9.44 -3.53 -12.07
C ILE A 299 9.61 -2.61 -10.87
N GLY A 300 9.26 -3.12 -9.70
CA GLY A 300 9.53 -2.44 -8.45
C GLY A 300 9.67 -3.49 -7.37
N GLY A 301 10.72 -3.37 -6.56
CA GLY A 301 10.98 -4.20 -5.40
C GLY A 301 11.12 -3.31 -4.18
N PRO A 302 11.24 -3.89 -2.98
CA PRO A 302 11.37 -3.09 -1.79
C PRO A 302 12.84 -2.76 -1.53
N ASP A 303 13.46 -2.07 -2.50
CA ASP A 303 14.89 -1.74 -2.43
C ASP A 303 15.11 -0.23 -2.41
N PHE A 304 14.45 0.40 -1.44
CA PHE A 304 14.71 1.79 -1.15
C PHE A 304 15.96 2.04 -0.28
N MET A 305 16.66 0.97 0.09
CA MET A 305 17.92 1.01 0.84
C MET A 305 19.15 0.90 -0.07
N ASP A 306 18.98 0.55 -1.34
CA ASP A 306 20.02 0.69 -2.36
C ASP A 306 20.17 2.16 -2.78
N HIS A 307 20.85 2.91 -1.91
CA HIS A 307 21.12 4.32 -2.15
C HIS A 307 21.79 4.62 -3.49
N PRO A 308 22.77 3.83 -4.00
CA PRO A 308 23.26 3.99 -5.37
C PRO A 308 22.14 4.01 -6.42
N PHE A 309 21.18 3.09 -6.33
CA PHE A 309 20.05 3.04 -7.26
C PHE A 309 19.14 4.27 -7.14
N VAL A 310 18.74 4.63 -5.92
CA VAL A 310 17.88 5.80 -5.66
C VAL A 310 18.54 7.11 -6.11
N ASP A 311 19.82 7.32 -5.78
CA ASP A 311 20.59 8.47 -6.24
C ASP A 311 20.61 8.56 -7.78
N LYS A 312 20.75 7.41 -8.46
CA LYS A 312 20.79 7.35 -9.92
C LYS A 312 19.42 7.64 -10.55
N VAL A 313 18.33 7.25 -9.89
CA VAL A 313 16.96 7.63 -10.30
C VAL A 313 16.78 9.15 -10.25
N TRP A 314 17.29 9.82 -9.21
CA TRP A 314 17.26 11.28 -9.14
C TRP A 314 18.12 11.90 -10.25
N GLU A 315 19.31 11.36 -10.49
CA GLU A 315 20.16 11.86 -11.57
C GLU A 315 19.53 11.70 -12.97
N LEU A 316 18.84 10.58 -13.23
CA LEU A 316 18.06 10.40 -14.47
C LEU A 316 17.02 11.52 -14.65
N SER A 317 16.25 11.79 -13.60
CA SER A 317 15.25 12.87 -13.60
C SER A 317 15.91 14.24 -13.81
N ALA A 318 17.03 14.52 -13.14
CA ALA A 318 17.80 15.75 -13.33
C ALA A 318 18.28 15.93 -14.80
N ASN A 319 18.59 14.82 -15.48
CA ASN A 319 18.95 14.79 -16.90
C ASN A 319 17.74 14.74 -17.85
N LYS A 320 16.56 15.14 -17.39
CA LYS A 320 15.30 15.24 -18.15
C LYS A 320 14.74 13.90 -18.63
N VAL A 321 15.17 12.78 -18.06
CA VAL A 321 14.57 11.46 -18.36
C VAL A 321 13.27 11.32 -17.57
N ILE A 322 12.15 11.13 -18.28
CA ILE A 322 10.84 10.92 -17.66
C ILE A 322 10.72 9.45 -17.25
N MET A 323 10.76 9.18 -15.94
CA MET A 323 10.67 7.83 -15.42
C MET A 323 9.24 7.44 -15.05
N VAL A 324 8.79 6.28 -15.58
CA VAL A 324 7.50 5.68 -15.29
C VAL A 324 7.72 4.32 -14.66
N SER A 325 7.09 4.07 -13.51
CA SER A 325 7.23 2.81 -12.80
C SER A 325 5.89 2.29 -12.26
N ALA A 326 5.81 0.96 -12.13
CA ALA A 326 4.66 0.25 -11.58
C ALA A 326 4.62 0.34 -10.05
N ILE A 327 3.46 0.64 -9.46
CA ILE A 327 3.35 0.88 -8.02
C ILE A 327 3.52 -0.38 -7.13
N GLY A 328 3.49 -1.58 -7.73
CA GLY A 328 3.52 -2.87 -7.01
C GLY A 328 2.25 -3.70 -7.24
N ASN A 329 2.32 -4.99 -6.92
CA ASN A 329 1.25 -5.97 -7.16
C ASN A 329 0.73 -6.64 -5.87
N ASP A 330 1.06 -6.05 -4.73
CA ASP A 330 0.89 -6.64 -3.38
C ASP A 330 -0.40 -6.13 -2.71
N GLY A 331 -1.28 -5.48 -3.48
CA GLY A 331 -2.62 -5.12 -3.03
C GLY A 331 -3.52 -6.34 -2.76
N PRO A 332 -4.63 -6.15 -2.02
CA PRO A 332 -5.29 -4.88 -1.73
C PRO A 332 -4.92 -4.25 -0.38
N LEU A 333 -3.93 -4.80 0.34
CA LEU A 333 -3.46 -4.26 1.61
C LEU A 333 -2.86 -2.86 1.43
N TYR A 334 -2.99 -2.02 2.45
CA TYR A 334 -2.46 -0.65 2.46
C TYR A 334 -1.03 -0.69 3.03
N GLY A 335 -0.14 0.15 2.50
CA GLY A 335 1.28 0.14 2.87
C GLY A 335 2.15 -0.70 1.94
N THR A 336 1.61 -1.12 0.79
CA THR A 336 2.21 -2.12 -0.11
C THR A 336 2.94 -1.53 -1.31
N LEU A 337 3.33 -0.25 -1.25
CA LEU A 337 3.94 0.46 -2.37
C LEU A 337 5.40 0.03 -2.58
N ASN A 338 5.82 -0.12 -3.84
CA ASN A 338 7.19 -0.54 -4.19
C ASN A 338 8.04 0.62 -4.73
N ASN A 339 9.36 0.53 -4.48
CA ASN A 339 10.35 1.44 -5.05
C ASN A 339 10.72 1.02 -6.49
N PRO A 340 10.98 1.95 -7.42
CA PRO A 340 11.04 3.41 -7.28
C PRO A 340 9.72 4.17 -7.54
N ALA A 341 8.60 3.47 -7.71
CA ALA A 341 7.32 4.12 -8.03
C ALA A 341 6.78 5.03 -6.90
N ASP A 342 7.22 4.81 -5.67
CA ASP A 342 6.91 5.60 -4.48
C ASP A 342 7.72 6.91 -4.36
N GLN A 343 8.76 7.12 -5.18
CA GLN A 343 9.58 8.33 -5.18
C GLN A 343 8.84 9.55 -5.76
N MET A 344 9.20 10.76 -5.30
CA MET A 344 8.53 12.00 -5.73
C MET A 344 8.67 12.29 -7.22
N ASP A 345 9.83 12.01 -7.82
CA ASP A 345 10.10 12.36 -9.23
C ASP A 345 9.69 11.28 -10.22
N VAL A 346 9.37 10.09 -9.73
CA VAL A 346 8.89 8.98 -10.54
C VAL A 346 7.38 9.08 -10.68
N ILE A 347 6.88 8.81 -11.89
CA ILE A 347 5.45 8.66 -12.15
C ILE A 347 5.06 7.23 -11.76
N GLY A 348 4.50 7.07 -10.57
CA GLY A 348 4.04 5.81 -10.02
C GLY A 348 2.62 5.48 -10.48
N VAL A 349 2.46 4.34 -11.15
CA VAL A 349 1.22 3.97 -11.85
C VAL A 349 0.53 2.78 -11.19
N GLY A 350 -0.71 2.99 -10.75
CA GLY A 350 -1.59 1.92 -10.28
C GLY A 350 -2.48 1.32 -11.37
N GLY A 351 -3.03 0.14 -11.10
CA GLY A 351 -3.81 -0.66 -12.06
C GLY A 351 -5.32 -0.63 -11.80
N ILE A 352 -6.13 -0.42 -12.84
CA ILE A 352 -7.59 -0.57 -12.84
C ILE A 352 -8.06 -1.63 -13.86
N GLY A 353 -9.27 -2.15 -13.65
CA GLY A 353 -10.00 -2.95 -14.62
C GLY A 353 -10.74 -2.11 -15.66
N PHE A 354 -11.26 -2.77 -16.71
CA PHE A 354 -12.10 -2.13 -17.73
C PHE A 354 -13.47 -1.64 -17.20
N ASP A 355 -13.81 -2.01 -15.98
CA ASP A 355 -14.97 -1.51 -15.22
C ASP A 355 -14.65 -0.26 -14.39
N ASP A 356 -13.47 0.35 -14.58
CA ASP A 356 -12.99 1.53 -13.86
C ASP A 356 -12.89 1.31 -12.33
N ARG A 357 -12.74 0.06 -11.87
CA ARG A 357 -12.43 -0.26 -10.46
C ARG A 357 -10.94 -0.52 -10.27
N ILE A 358 -10.40 -0.15 -9.11
CA ILE A 358 -9.02 -0.47 -8.71
C ILE A 358 -8.85 -1.99 -8.75
N ALA A 359 -7.83 -2.45 -9.47
CA ALA A 359 -7.51 -3.86 -9.56
C ALA A 359 -7.10 -4.37 -8.17
N LYS A 360 -7.55 -5.56 -7.77
CA LYS A 360 -7.27 -6.10 -6.43
C LYS A 360 -5.77 -6.18 -6.13
N PHE A 361 -4.97 -6.60 -7.11
CA PHE A 361 -3.52 -6.68 -7.00
C PHE A 361 -2.82 -5.31 -6.94
N SER A 362 -3.46 -4.21 -7.35
CA SER A 362 -2.75 -2.91 -7.36
C SER A 362 -2.39 -2.51 -5.94
N SER A 363 -1.10 -2.37 -5.66
CA SER A 363 -0.60 -1.79 -4.42
C SER A 363 -1.18 -0.40 -4.17
N ARG A 364 -1.33 -0.05 -2.90
CA ARG A 364 -2.01 1.17 -2.43
C ARG A 364 -1.61 1.52 -1.00
N GLY A 365 -2.04 2.69 -0.55
CA GLY A 365 -1.72 3.23 0.77
C GLY A 365 -0.76 4.42 0.67
N MET A 366 -0.39 4.95 1.81
CA MET A 366 0.61 6.02 1.88
C MET A 366 2.02 5.46 1.76
N THR A 367 2.98 6.32 1.38
CA THR A 367 4.39 5.92 1.38
C THR A 367 4.86 5.59 2.79
N THR A 368 5.62 4.49 2.94
CA THR A 368 6.08 4.01 4.24
C THR A 368 7.29 4.78 4.79
N TRP A 369 7.94 5.56 3.93
CA TRP A 369 9.12 6.37 4.25
C TRP A 369 8.93 7.36 5.39
N GLU A 370 7.77 8.03 5.43
CA GLU A 370 7.48 9.09 6.39
C GLU A 370 6.59 8.61 7.55
N LEU A 371 6.13 7.36 7.54
CA LEU A 371 5.26 6.79 8.58
C LEU A 371 5.82 6.86 10.00
N PRO A 372 7.14 6.68 10.24
CA PRO A 372 7.72 6.91 11.56
C PRO A 372 7.49 8.32 12.12
N ASN A 373 7.28 9.30 11.25
CA ASN A 373 6.98 10.69 11.62
C ASN A 373 5.47 10.97 11.63
N GLY A 374 4.64 9.94 11.47
CA GLY A 374 3.19 9.96 11.65
C GLY A 374 2.36 9.73 10.38
N TYR A 375 2.78 10.19 9.20
CA TYR A 375 1.97 10.04 7.98
C TYR A 375 2.85 9.98 6.73
N GLY A 376 2.45 9.17 5.75
CA GLY A 376 3.08 9.04 4.44
C GLY A 376 2.57 10.05 3.40
N ARG A 377 3.17 10.04 2.21
CA ARG A 377 2.77 10.83 1.03
C ARG A 377 1.72 10.10 0.18
N MET A 378 1.01 10.89 -0.62
CA MET A 378 0.04 10.40 -1.60
C MET A 378 0.72 9.65 -2.76
N LYS A 379 0.41 8.36 -2.90
CA LYS A 379 0.73 7.49 -4.04
C LYS A 379 -0.39 6.46 -4.24
N PRO A 380 -0.57 5.85 -5.43
CA PRO A 380 0.11 6.16 -6.71
C PRO A 380 -0.16 7.60 -7.19
N ASP A 381 0.55 8.08 -8.22
CA ASP A 381 0.27 9.41 -8.79
C ASP A 381 -1.02 9.39 -9.61
N ILE A 382 -1.20 8.35 -10.43
CA ILE A 382 -2.37 8.12 -11.27
C ILE A 382 -2.65 6.62 -11.42
N VAL A 383 -3.82 6.28 -11.93
CA VAL A 383 -4.19 4.91 -12.31
C VAL A 383 -4.53 4.78 -13.79
N THR A 384 -4.28 3.61 -14.36
CA THR A 384 -4.74 3.26 -15.73
C THR A 384 -5.02 1.77 -15.84
N TYR A 385 -5.51 1.34 -17.00
CA TYR A 385 -5.87 -0.06 -17.22
C TYR A 385 -4.65 -0.97 -17.06
N GLY A 386 -4.75 -1.89 -16.11
CA GLY A 386 -3.73 -2.88 -15.81
C GLY A 386 -4.26 -4.30 -15.73
N SER A 387 -5.57 -4.53 -15.88
CA SER A 387 -6.19 -5.87 -15.86
C SER A 387 -6.74 -6.23 -17.24
N GLY A 388 -6.35 -7.41 -17.74
CA GLY A 388 -6.81 -7.95 -19.02
C GLY A 388 -6.34 -7.16 -20.25
N VAL A 389 -5.18 -6.51 -20.18
CA VAL A 389 -4.67 -5.69 -21.29
C VAL A 389 -4.02 -6.59 -22.34
N ARG A 390 -4.34 -6.33 -23.61
CA ARG A 390 -3.79 -7.05 -24.77
C ARG A 390 -2.49 -6.40 -25.25
N GLY A 391 -1.44 -7.20 -25.37
CA GLY A 391 -0.11 -6.79 -25.86
C GLY A 391 0.59 -7.91 -26.63
N SER A 392 1.77 -7.63 -27.18
CA SER A 392 2.53 -8.55 -28.02
C SER A 392 2.96 -9.83 -27.29
N SER A 393 2.90 -10.97 -27.95
CA SER A 393 3.42 -12.26 -27.47
C SER A 393 4.77 -12.58 -28.11
N VAL A 394 5.70 -13.23 -27.41
CA VAL A 394 7.04 -13.59 -27.97
C VAL A 394 6.95 -14.32 -29.31
N THR A 395 5.98 -15.23 -29.44
CA THR A 395 5.77 -16.08 -30.63
C THR A 395 5.01 -15.39 -31.77
N GLY A 396 4.68 -14.10 -31.62
CA GLY A 396 3.81 -13.35 -32.53
C GLY A 396 2.35 -13.30 -32.07
N GLY A 397 1.59 -12.36 -32.62
CA GLY A 397 0.21 -12.11 -32.23
C GLY A 397 0.09 -11.49 -30.83
N CYS A 398 -1.07 -11.62 -30.20
CA CYS A 398 -1.40 -10.92 -28.97
C CYS A 398 -1.73 -11.86 -27.82
N ARG A 399 -1.25 -11.51 -26.61
CA ARG A 399 -1.61 -12.14 -25.35
C ARG A 399 -2.23 -11.13 -24.39
N SER A 400 -2.92 -11.60 -23.35
CA SER A 400 -3.56 -10.76 -22.35
C SER A 400 -2.92 -10.95 -20.99
N LEU A 401 -2.47 -9.86 -20.36
CA LEU A 401 -1.88 -9.88 -19.01
C LEU A 401 -2.60 -8.92 -18.05
N SER A 402 -2.48 -9.24 -16.75
CA SER A 402 -2.93 -8.41 -15.65
C SER A 402 -1.75 -8.11 -14.69
N GLY A 403 -1.52 -6.84 -14.34
CA GLY A 403 -0.49 -6.38 -13.39
C GLY A 403 -0.26 -4.86 -13.45
N THR A 404 0.34 -4.25 -12.43
CA THR A 404 0.77 -2.83 -12.50
C THR A 404 1.95 -2.64 -13.43
N SER A 405 2.77 -3.68 -13.63
CA SER A 405 3.77 -3.80 -14.71
C SER A 405 3.16 -3.71 -16.11
N VAL A 406 1.84 -3.89 -16.23
CA VAL A 406 1.08 -3.71 -17.48
C VAL A 406 0.48 -2.31 -17.57
N ALA A 407 0.15 -1.68 -16.44
CA ALA A 407 -0.34 -0.30 -16.38
C ALA A 407 0.79 0.73 -16.63
N SER A 408 2.00 0.50 -16.12
CA SER A 408 3.18 1.35 -16.35
C SER A 408 3.46 1.62 -17.84
N PRO A 409 3.57 0.60 -18.74
CA PRO A 409 3.84 0.84 -20.16
C PRO A 409 2.68 1.49 -20.91
N VAL A 410 1.44 1.42 -20.39
CA VAL A 410 0.32 2.20 -20.93
C VAL A 410 0.58 3.69 -20.74
N VAL A 411 1.05 4.10 -19.56
CA VAL A 411 1.42 5.49 -19.29
C VAL A 411 2.68 5.88 -20.06
N ALA A 412 3.71 5.03 -20.10
CA ALA A 412 4.93 5.34 -20.87
C ALA A 412 4.65 5.51 -22.37
N GLY A 413 3.82 4.63 -22.95
CA GLY A 413 3.37 4.75 -24.34
C GLY A 413 2.50 5.98 -24.57
N ALA A 414 1.61 6.30 -23.63
CA ALA A 414 0.82 7.54 -23.68
C ALA A 414 1.73 8.77 -23.67
N ILE A 415 2.71 8.86 -22.76
CA ILE A 415 3.67 9.97 -22.72
C ILE A 415 4.45 10.06 -24.03
N ALA A 416 4.91 8.94 -24.60
CA ALA A 416 5.63 8.95 -25.87
C ALA A 416 4.77 9.47 -27.03
N LEU A 417 3.49 9.09 -27.05
CA LEU A 417 2.52 9.61 -28.00
C LEU A 417 2.34 11.12 -27.83
N LEU A 418 2.04 11.58 -26.61
CA LEU A 418 1.86 13.01 -26.30
C LEU A 418 3.10 13.84 -26.67
N ALA A 419 4.27 13.36 -26.27
CA ALA A 419 5.57 14.01 -26.46
C ALA A 419 5.88 14.29 -27.94
N SER A 420 5.47 13.40 -28.86
CA SER A 420 5.71 13.60 -30.29
C SER A 420 4.93 14.77 -30.91
N GLY A 421 3.86 15.23 -30.26
CA GLY A 421 3.00 16.31 -30.75
C GLY A 421 3.14 17.62 -29.96
N VAL A 422 4.16 17.74 -29.10
CA VAL A 422 4.38 18.85 -28.15
C VAL A 422 5.79 19.42 -28.36
N PRO A 423 6.02 20.74 -28.18
CA PRO A 423 7.36 21.31 -28.24
C PRO A 423 8.33 20.62 -27.26
N ARG A 424 9.52 20.23 -27.74
CA ARG A 424 10.55 19.55 -26.94
C ARG A 424 10.91 20.29 -25.64
N GLN A 425 10.83 21.61 -25.66
CA GLN A 425 11.10 22.43 -24.48
C GLN A 425 10.11 22.22 -23.33
N ASN A 426 8.89 21.82 -23.63
CA ASN A 426 7.84 21.57 -22.66
C ASN A 426 7.86 20.12 -22.14
N LEU A 427 8.85 19.31 -22.51
CA LEU A 427 8.97 17.91 -22.11
C LEU A 427 10.03 17.78 -21.02
N THR A 428 9.57 17.86 -19.78
CA THR A 428 10.37 17.66 -18.57
C THR A 428 9.66 16.68 -17.63
N PRO A 429 10.37 16.05 -16.68
CA PRO A 429 9.73 15.20 -15.67
C PRO A 429 8.58 15.90 -14.94
N ALA A 430 8.79 17.15 -14.49
CA ALA A 430 7.75 17.94 -13.82
C ALA A 430 6.54 18.24 -14.72
N SER A 431 6.75 18.78 -15.92
CA SER A 431 5.65 19.19 -16.81
C SER A 431 4.78 18.01 -17.23
N VAL A 432 5.39 16.85 -17.51
CA VAL A 432 4.65 15.63 -17.83
C VAL A 432 3.92 15.12 -16.60
N LYS A 433 4.56 15.08 -15.43
CA LYS A 433 3.89 14.67 -14.19
C LYS A 433 2.71 15.58 -13.84
N GLN A 434 2.86 16.90 -14.02
CA GLN A 434 1.79 17.88 -13.90
C GLN A 434 0.65 17.63 -14.88
N ALA A 435 0.96 17.44 -16.17
CA ALA A 435 -0.06 17.18 -17.18
C ALA A 435 -0.89 15.94 -16.83
N LEU A 436 -0.23 14.86 -16.39
CA LEU A 436 -0.91 13.61 -16.03
C LEU A 436 -1.74 13.74 -14.75
N THR A 437 -1.22 14.43 -13.71
CA THR A 437 -1.91 14.54 -12.42
C THR A 437 -3.03 15.56 -12.44
N ILE A 438 -2.80 16.75 -13.00
CA ILE A 438 -3.80 17.85 -13.05
C ILE A 438 -5.01 17.45 -13.91
N THR A 439 -4.78 16.71 -15.00
CA THR A 439 -5.86 16.34 -15.94
C THR A 439 -6.50 14.98 -15.64
N ALA A 440 -5.99 14.23 -14.66
CA ALA A 440 -6.52 12.93 -14.30
C ALA A 440 -8.01 13.02 -13.91
N ARG A 441 -8.79 12.03 -14.36
CA ARG A 441 -10.21 11.92 -14.05
C ARG A 441 -10.40 11.03 -12.82
N ARG A 442 -10.80 11.64 -11.70
CA ARG A 442 -11.17 10.91 -10.48
C ARG A 442 -12.24 9.85 -10.72
N LEU A 443 -12.01 8.70 -10.11
CA LEU A 443 -12.92 7.56 -10.05
C LEU A 443 -13.79 7.69 -8.79
N PRO A 444 -15.11 7.46 -8.88
CA PRO A 444 -15.97 7.48 -7.70
C PRO A 444 -15.73 6.23 -6.84
N GLY A 445 -15.40 6.43 -5.57
CA GLY A 445 -15.36 5.38 -4.55
C GLY A 445 -13.97 5.20 -3.93
N PRO A 446 -12.91 4.99 -4.73
CA PRO A 446 -11.55 4.91 -4.21
C PRO A 446 -11.10 6.25 -3.61
N ASN A 447 -10.25 6.19 -2.59
CA ASN A 447 -9.64 7.39 -2.01
C ASN A 447 -8.29 7.74 -2.68
N MET A 448 -7.70 8.88 -2.31
CA MET A 448 -6.47 9.39 -2.92
C MET A 448 -5.27 8.43 -2.80
N PHE A 449 -5.21 7.59 -1.76
CA PHE A 449 -4.17 6.58 -1.58
C PHE A 449 -4.41 5.28 -2.37
N GLU A 450 -5.52 5.19 -3.11
CA GLU A 450 -5.81 4.06 -4.00
C GLU A 450 -5.71 4.46 -5.48
N GLN A 451 -6.16 5.67 -5.80
CA GLN A 451 -6.27 6.12 -7.19
C GLN A 451 -5.31 7.27 -7.57
N GLY A 452 -4.59 7.84 -6.61
CA GLY A 452 -3.86 9.07 -6.84
C GLY A 452 -4.81 10.19 -7.26
N HIS A 453 -4.41 10.95 -8.28
CA HIS A 453 -5.26 11.98 -8.90
C HIS A 453 -6.39 11.41 -9.76
N GLY A 454 -6.38 10.09 -10.00
CA GLY A 454 -7.40 9.38 -10.73
C GLY A 454 -6.89 8.74 -12.02
N LYS A 455 -7.83 8.45 -12.92
CA LYS A 455 -7.56 7.75 -14.17
C LYS A 455 -6.95 8.68 -15.21
N LEU A 456 -5.93 8.21 -15.92
CA LEU A 456 -5.32 8.88 -17.08
C LEU A 456 -6.38 9.41 -18.08
N ASP A 457 -6.31 10.72 -18.38
CA ASP A 457 -7.02 11.35 -19.50
C ASP A 457 -6.02 11.84 -20.55
N LEU A 458 -5.85 11.03 -21.59
CA LEU A 458 -4.87 11.27 -22.65
C LEU A 458 -5.09 12.59 -23.39
N ILE A 459 -6.35 12.95 -23.67
CA ILE A 459 -6.65 14.11 -24.53
C ILE A 459 -6.46 15.41 -23.74
N SER A 460 -6.94 15.44 -22.50
CA SER A 460 -6.75 16.59 -21.62
C SER A 460 -5.27 16.82 -21.32
N ALA A 461 -4.49 15.75 -21.08
CA ALA A 461 -3.03 15.84 -20.91
C ALA A 461 -2.31 16.39 -22.16
N TYR A 462 -2.74 15.98 -23.37
CA TYR A 462 -2.19 16.52 -24.62
C TYR A 462 -2.41 18.03 -24.74
N GLN A 463 -3.63 18.49 -24.48
CA GLN A 463 -4.00 19.91 -24.55
C GLN A 463 -3.19 20.72 -23.53
N PHE A 464 -3.10 20.22 -22.29
CA PHE A 464 -2.31 20.85 -21.24
C PHE A 464 -0.83 21.02 -21.64
N LEU A 465 -0.20 19.98 -22.20
CA LEU A 465 1.21 20.04 -22.60
C LEU A 465 1.48 20.98 -23.78
N ARG A 466 0.53 21.09 -24.72
CA ARG A 466 0.64 22.01 -25.86
C ARG A 466 0.60 23.47 -25.45
N GLU A 467 -0.19 23.78 -24.42
CA GLU A 467 -0.37 25.12 -23.86
C GLU A 467 0.46 25.31 -22.58
N TYR A 468 1.39 24.40 -22.31
CA TYR A 468 2.14 24.39 -21.06
C TYR A 468 3.07 25.61 -20.96
N GLU A 469 2.87 26.36 -19.90
CA GLU A 469 3.80 27.36 -19.41
C GLU A 469 4.49 26.82 -18.15
N PRO A 470 5.83 26.96 -18.03
CA PRO A 470 6.56 26.54 -16.84
C PRO A 470 5.93 27.08 -15.56
N GLN A 471 5.47 26.17 -14.70
CA GLN A 471 4.78 26.50 -13.46
C GLN A 471 5.09 25.46 -12.38
N ALA A 472 4.95 25.86 -11.12
CA ALA A 472 4.97 24.91 -10.01
C ALA A 472 3.54 24.45 -9.69
N SER A 473 3.39 23.30 -9.03
CA SER A 473 2.09 22.78 -8.60
C SER A 473 2.22 21.95 -7.33
N LEU A 474 1.08 21.73 -6.65
CA LEU A 474 1.00 20.95 -5.41
C LEU A 474 0.22 19.65 -5.65
N SER A 475 0.68 18.57 -5.03
CA SER A 475 0.05 17.26 -5.07
C SER A 475 -0.10 16.69 -3.65
N PRO A 476 -1.33 16.63 -3.09
CA PRO A 476 -2.59 17.07 -3.67
C PRO A 476 -2.67 18.61 -3.83
N SER A 477 -3.57 19.09 -4.69
CA SER A 477 -3.74 20.52 -4.98
C SER A 477 -4.59 21.29 -3.95
N TYR A 478 -5.17 20.58 -2.99
CA TYR A 478 -5.90 21.13 -1.84
C TYR A 478 -5.96 20.07 -0.73
N ILE A 479 -6.35 20.50 0.48
CA ILE A 479 -6.58 19.63 1.63
C ILE A 479 -7.98 19.93 2.17
N ASP A 480 -8.93 19.01 1.96
CA ASP A 480 -10.29 19.12 2.50
C ASP A 480 -10.56 17.95 3.45
N LEU A 481 -10.38 18.18 4.75
CA LEU A 481 -10.63 17.21 5.81
C LEU A 481 -12.14 16.94 6.03
N THR A 482 -13.01 17.44 5.15
CA THR A 482 -14.44 17.14 5.14
C THR A 482 -14.84 16.24 3.96
N GLU A 483 -13.96 16.03 2.98
CA GLU A 483 -14.21 15.23 1.77
C GLU A 483 -13.87 13.74 1.97
N CYS A 484 -14.78 12.97 2.58
CA CYS A 484 -14.42 11.62 2.98
C CYS A 484 -14.21 10.57 1.90
N GLN A 485 -14.78 10.77 0.72
CA GLN A 485 -14.60 9.82 -0.37
C GLN A 485 -13.17 9.82 -0.90
N TYR A 486 -12.48 10.97 -0.86
CA TYR A 486 -11.18 11.17 -1.47
C TYR A 486 -10.06 11.38 -0.44
N MET A 487 -10.29 12.20 0.60
CA MET A 487 -9.29 12.60 1.61
C MET A 487 -9.21 11.66 2.83
N TRP A 488 -9.58 10.39 2.68
CA TRP A 488 -9.32 9.38 3.71
C TRP A 488 -7.80 9.23 3.90
N PRO A 489 -7.26 9.12 5.14
CA PRO A 489 -7.98 8.99 6.42
C PRO A 489 -8.31 10.33 7.09
N TYR A 490 -7.77 11.45 6.62
CA TYR A 490 -7.85 12.73 7.32
C TYR A 490 -9.29 13.20 7.57
N CYS A 491 -10.22 12.80 6.71
CA CYS A 491 -11.62 13.19 6.84
C CYS A 491 -12.38 12.52 8.00
N THR A 492 -11.92 11.35 8.49
CA THR A 492 -12.74 10.49 9.36
C THR A 492 -12.68 10.93 10.82
N GLN A 493 -11.79 11.86 11.13
CA GLN A 493 -11.61 12.43 12.45
C GLN A 493 -11.58 13.96 12.35
N PRO A 494 -12.53 14.68 12.96
CA PRO A 494 -12.47 16.13 13.04
C PRO A 494 -11.34 16.58 13.98
N LEU A 495 -10.91 17.83 13.81
CA LEU A 495 -9.90 18.46 14.66
C LEU A 495 -10.53 19.01 15.94
N TYR A 496 -9.76 19.10 17.01
CA TYR A 496 -10.17 19.72 18.28
C TYR A 496 -8.94 20.20 19.07
N TYR A 497 -9.17 21.10 20.02
CA TYR A 497 -8.11 21.62 20.88
C TYR A 497 -7.45 20.53 21.72
N SER A 498 -6.13 20.62 21.91
CA SER A 498 -5.27 19.67 22.63
C SER A 498 -5.08 18.29 21.98
N ALA A 499 -5.58 18.08 20.76
CA ALA A 499 -5.26 16.89 19.97
C ALA A 499 -3.80 16.89 19.47
N GLN A 500 -3.22 15.71 19.25
CA GLN A 500 -2.00 15.56 18.47
C GLN A 500 -2.18 16.15 17.06
N PRO A 501 -1.13 16.78 16.50
CA PRO A 501 -1.20 17.34 15.16
C PRO A 501 -1.58 16.29 14.12
N THR A 502 -2.55 16.61 13.26
CA THR A 502 -2.79 15.82 12.05
C THR A 502 -1.85 16.31 10.97
N ILE A 503 -1.05 15.42 10.38
CA ILE A 503 -0.03 15.77 9.37
C ILE A 503 -0.53 15.35 7.98
N ALA A 504 -0.50 16.27 7.03
CA ALA A 504 -0.73 15.97 5.62
C ALA A 504 0.51 16.35 4.80
N ASN A 505 1.06 15.36 4.08
CA ASN A 505 2.21 15.58 3.22
C ASN A 505 1.79 15.94 1.79
N VAL A 506 2.42 16.98 1.26
CA VAL A 506 2.20 17.52 -0.07
C VAL A 506 3.51 17.44 -0.85
N THR A 507 3.47 16.86 -2.04
CA THR A 507 4.57 16.93 -3.00
C THR A 507 4.49 18.24 -3.76
N VAL A 508 5.59 19.00 -3.73
CA VAL A 508 5.78 20.21 -4.52
C VAL A 508 6.45 19.80 -5.82
N ILE A 509 5.78 20.03 -6.96
CA ILE A 509 6.33 19.73 -8.29
C ILE A 509 6.74 21.07 -8.91
N ASN A 510 8.03 21.23 -9.16
CA ASN A 510 8.65 22.42 -9.73
C ASN A 510 8.81 22.27 -11.25
N GLY A 511 7.87 22.80 -12.03
CA GLY A 511 7.97 22.84 -13.48
C GLY A 511 8.79 24.01 -14.04
N LEU A 512 9.36 24.87 -13.19
CA LEU A 512 10.16 26.04 -13.58
C LEU A 512 11.61 25.69 -13.96
N GLY A 513 12.18 24.66 -13.33
CA GLY A 513 13.58 24.24 -13.53
C GLY A 513 13.95 23.00 -12.71
N VAL A 514 15.11 22.41 -12.98
CA VAL A 514 15.60 21.19 -12.29
C VAL A 514 15.76 21.42 -10.79
N ALA A 515 16.18 22.62 -10.40
CA ALA A 515 16.31 23.04 -9.01
C ALA A 515 15.45 24.27 -8.72
N GLY A 516 14.93 24.37 -7.52
CA GLY A 516 14.21 25.55 -7.04
C GLY A 516 14.33 25.71 -5.53
N ASP A 517 14.06 26.92 -5.04
CA ASP A 517 14.09 27.25 -3.62
C ASP A 517 12.69 27.61 -3.13
N VAL A 518 12.31 27.08 -1.97
CA VAL A 518 11.11 27.50 -1.25
C VAL A 518 11.47 28.75 -0.42
N LYS A 519 11.02 29.92 -0.88
CA LYS A 519 11.41 31.22 -0.29
C LYS A 519 10.52 31.66 0.86
N LYS A 520 9.22 31.43 0.76
CA LYS A 520 8.24 31.80 1.78
C LYS A 520 7.10 30.80 1.82
N VAL A 521 6.72 30.41 3.04
CA VAL A 521 5.47 29.70 3.33
C VAL A 521 4.68 30.58 4.31
N SER A 522 3.41 30.84 4.04
CA SER A 522 2.57 31.68 4.90
C SER A 522 1.15 31.14 5.04
N TRP A 523 0.57 31.29 6.23
CA TRP A 523 -0.78 30.82 6.55
C TRP A 523 -1.77 31.98 6.51
N HIS A 524 -2.85 31.81 5.73
CA HIS A 524 -3.88 32.82 5.49
C HIS A 524 -5.26 32.28 5.91
N PRO A 525 -5.61 32.37 7.21
CA PRO A 525 -6.90 31.91 7.70
C PRO A 525 -8.05 32.78 7.17
N HIS A 526 -9.16 32.16 6.74
CA HIS A 526 -10.33 32.89 6.26
C HIS A 526 -11.25 33.32 7.41
N LEU A 527 -11.53 34.61 7.51
CA LEU A 527 -12.42 35.16 8.54
C LEU A 527 -13.89 34.75 8.32
N PRO A 528 -14.68 34.54 9.40
CA PRO A 528 -14.32 34.81 10.79
C PRO A 528 -13.70 33.62 11.56
N HIS A 529 -13.84 32.38 11.08
CA HIS A 529 -13.52 31.18 11.88
C HIS A 529 -12.19 30.50 11.53
N GLY A 530 -11.56 30.81 10.40
CA GLY A 530 -10.27 30.26 9.99
C GLY A 530 -9.16 30.51 11.00
N VAL A 531 -9.26 31.60 11.78
CA VAL A 531 -8.29 31.98 12.83
C VAL A 531 -8.29 31.02 14.01
N LEU A 532 -9.21 30.05 14.08
CA LEU A 532 -9.21 28.99 15.10
C LEU A 532 -8.24 27.85 14.76
N LEU A 533 -7.81 27.75 13.50
CA LEU A 533 -6.88 26.74 13.01
C LEU A 533 -5.46 27.30 12.99
N SER A 534 -4.57 26.57 13.65
CA SER A 534 -3.12 26.77 13.58
C SER A 534 -2.52 25.78 12.60
N VAL A 535 -1.66 26.28 11.73
CA VAL A 535 -0.96 25.49 10.71
C VAL A 535 0.54 25.69 10.89
N SER A 536 1.27 24.61 11.11
CA SER A 536 2.73 24.59 11.10
C SER A 536 3.20 23.88 9.82
N ALA A 537 4.40 24.20 9.34
CA ALA A 537 4.92 23.63 8.10
C ALA A 537 6.40 23.27 8.21
N ASP A 538 6.73 22.04 7.82
CA ASP A 538 8.09 21.58 7.55
C ASP A 538 8.23 21.30 6.06
N TYR A 539 9.38 21.62 5.45
CA TYR A 539 9.54 21.49 4.00
C TYR A 539 11.00 21.39 3.58
N SER A 540 11.21 20.83 2.38
CA SER A 540 12.50 20.91 1.70
C SER A 540 12.77 22.34 1.25
N GLN A 541 13.85 22.96 1.75
CA GLN A 541 14.28 24.29 1.31
C GLN A 541 14.63 24.30 -0.18
N ILE A 542 15.30 23.22 -0.64
CA ILE A 542 15.68 23.02 -2.03
C ILE A 542 14.79 21.93 -2.62
N LEU A 543 14.16 22.26 -3.75
CA LEU A 543 13.42 21.33 -4.61
C LEU A 543 14.41 20.74 -5.62
N TRP A 544 14.75 19.46 -5.49
CA TRP A 544 15.67 18.79 -6.41
C TRP A 544 15.49 17.27 -6.38
N PRO A 545 15.51 16.59 -7.54
CA PRO A 545 15.41 17.15 -8.90
C PRO A 545 13.95 17.35 -9.30
N TRP A 546 13.54 18.56 -9.69
CA TRP A 546 12.16 18.89 -10.10
C TRP A 546 11.06 18.79 -9.04
N SER A 547 11.26 18.09 -7.92
CA SER A 547 10.26 18.03 -6.84
C SER A 547 10.87 18.25 -5.46
N GLY A 548 9.99 18.50 -4.49
CA GLY A 548 10.29 18.48 -3.06
C GLY A 548 9.03 18.20 -2.25
N TRP A 549 9.12 18.40 -0.93
CA TRP A 549 8.04 18.05 -0.01
C TRP A 549 7.69 19.20 0.93
N LEU A 550 6.42 19.23 1.32
CA LEU A 550 5.83 20.14 2.30
C LEU A 550 4.92 19.32 3.22
N ALA A 551 5.26 19.21 4.49
CA ALA A 551 4.44 18.60 5.53
C ALA A 551 3.69 19.70 6.28
N LEU A 552 2.36 19.60 6.32
CA LEU A 552 1.51 20.55 7.05
C LEU A 552 0.93 19.87 8.29
N SER A 553 1.14 20.49 9.44
CA SER A 553 0.65 20.03 10.74
C SER A 553 -0.51 20.91 11.18
N PHE A 554 -1.68 20.30 11.39
CA PHE A 554 -2.90 21.00 11.76
C PHE A 554 -3.19 20.84 13.26
N THR A 555 -3.34 21.97 13.96
CA THR A 555 -3.75 22.02 15.37
C THR A 555 -4.83 23.09 15.58
N VAL A 556 -5.63 22.95 16.64
CA VAL A 556 -6.68 23.92 16.98
C VAL A 556 -6.18 24.80 18.12
N LEU A 557 -6.37 26.12 17.98
CA LEU A 557 -6.02 27.08 19.03
C LEU A 557 -7.02 27.01 20.20
N GLU A 558 -6.61 27.50 21.37
CA GLU A 558 -7.42 27.49 22.60
C GLU A 558 -8.76 28.22 22.43
N SER A 559 -8.82 29.26 21.59
CA SER A 559 -10.06 29.95 21.24
C SER A 559 -11.10 29.05 20.57
N GLY A 560 -10.70 27.91 20.01
CA GLY A 560 -11.54 26.91 19.36
C GLY A 560 -12.07 25.80 20.27
N VAL A 561 -11.76 25.79 21.57
CA VAL A 561 -12.11 24.70 22.51
C VAL A 561 -13.58 24.27 22.48
N ASN A 562 -14.50 25.23 22.35
CA ASN A 562 -15.95 24.99 22.37
C ASN A 562 -16.60 25.17 20.99
N PHE A 563 -15.81 25.29 19.93
CA PHE A 563 -16.33 25.54 18.59
C PHE A 563 -16.78 24.23 17.93
N ASP A 564 -17.93 24.26 17.26
CA ASP A 564 -18.39 23.19 16.35
C ASP A 564 -18.72 23.81 15.00
N GLY A 565 -17.93 23.50 13.99
CA GLY A 565 -18.12 24.06 12.67
C GLY A 565 -16.99 23.76 11.70
N VAL A 566 -17.09 24.34 10.51
CA VAL A 566 -16.08 24.22 9.47
C VAL A 566 -15.25 25.49 9.43
N VAL A 567 -13.94 25.31 9.33
CA VAL A 567 -12.95 26.38 9.16
C VAL A 567 -12.29 26.25 7.81
N GLU A 568 -11.91 27.40 7.25
CA GLU A 568 -11.32 27.51 5.92
C GLU A 568 -10.11 28.45 5.99
N GLY A 569 -9.15 28.21 5.11
CA GLY A 569 -7.98 29.06 4.93
C GLY A 569 -7.13 28.55 3.78
N HIS A 570 -5.95 29.11 3.62
CA HIS A 570 -5.00 28.61 2.62
C HIS A 570 -3.56 28.86 3.04
N VAL A 571 -2.66 28.00 2.57
CA VAL A 571 -1.21 28.20 2.68
C VAL A 571 -0.70 28.71 1.33
N ASN A 572 0.05 29.82 1.36
CA ASN A 572 0.78 30.33 0.21
C ASN A 572 2.22 29.85 0.26
N VAL A 573 2.68 29.21 -0.82
CA VAL A 573 4.06 28.71 -0.99
C VAL A 573 4.69 29.43 -2.16
N THR A 574 5.71 30.25 -1.89
CA THR A 574 6.46 30.95 -2.94
C THR A 574 7.72 30.16 -3.29
N ILE A 575 7.79 29.75 -4.55
CA ILE A 575 8.91 29.02 -5.13
C ILE A 575 9.64 29.96 -6.07
N GLU A 576 10.96 29.95 -5.96
CA GLU A 576 11.86 30.70 -6.83
C GLU A 576 12.76 29.71 -7.57
N SER A 577 12.85 29.84 -8.88
CA SER A 577 13.66 28.95 -9.71
C SER A 577 14.15 29.70 -10.94
N TYR A 578 15.31 29.30 -11.44
CA TYR A 578 15.87 29.85 -12.66
C TYR A 578 15.24 29.18 -13.88
N ASP A 579 14.73 29.98 -14.82
CA ASP A 579 14.27 29.44 -16.10
C ASP A 579 15.49 29.04 -16.95
N GLU A 580 15.86 27.76 -16.89
CA GLU A 580 16.97 27.23 -17.68
C GLU A 580 16.69 27.22 -19.20
N MET A 581 15.43 27.37 -19.62
CA MET A 581 14.99 27.10 -20.98
C MET A 581 14.96 28.35 -21.86
N HIS A 582 14.67 29.53 -21.29
CA HIS A 582 14.44 30.73 -22.10
C HIS A 582 15.44 31.87 -21.86
N ASP A 583 15.96 32.10 -20.64
CA ASP A 583 16.85 33.26 -20.42
C ASP A 583 17.67 33.27 -19.11
N ARG A 584 17.68 32.17 -18.32
CA ARG A 584 18.23 32.16 -16.93
C ARG A 584 17.65 33.26 -16.03
N THR A 585 16.49 33.80 -16.39
CA THR A 585 15.77 34.77 -15.56
C THR A 585 15.17 34.05 -14.37
N LEU A 586 15.28 34.68 -13.21
CA LEU A 586 14.64 34.23 -12.00
C LEU A 586 13.12 34.33 -12.14
N LYS A 587 12.41 33.21 -11.98
CA LYS A 587 10.95 33.16 -11.93
C LYS A 587 10.51 32.88 -10.51
N ASN A 588 9.54 33.65 -10.03
CA ASN A 588 8.85 33.42 -8.77
C ASN A 588 7.39 33.04 -9.02
N THR A 589 6.96 31.96 -8.39
CA THR A 589 5.57 31.50 -8.46
C THR A 589 5.06 31.29 -7.05
N THR A 590 3.95 31.94 -6.71
CA THR A 590 3.26 31.70 -5.44
C THR A 590 2.07 30.78 -5.68
N LEU A 591 2.11 29.61 -5.06
CA LEU A 591 1.05 28.61 -5.09
C LEU A 591 0.14 28.78 -3.89
N MET A 592 -1.17 28.70 -4.13
CA MET A 592 -2.18 28.70 -3.07
C MET A 592 -2.66 27.27 -2.84
N LEU A 593 -2.53 26.76 -1.62
CA LEU A 593 -3.08 25.48 -1.17
C LEU A 593 -4.31 25.72 -0.29
N PRO A 594 -5.53 25.50 -0.79
CA PRO A 594 -6.75 25.63 0.01
C PRO A 594 -6.81 24.55 1.10
N ILE A 595 -7.22 24.95 2.29
CA ILE A 595 -7.39 24.09 3.46
C ILE A 595 -8.82 24.26 3.99
N ARG A 596 -9.48 23.13 4.25
CA ARG A 596 -10.78 23.08 4.90
C ARG A 596 -10.80 21.97 5.92
N ALA A 597 -11.28 22.27 7.12
CA ALA A 597 -11.35 21.30 8.20
C ALA A 597 -12.59 21.49 9.06
N ARG A 598 -13.08 20.40 9.67
CA ARG A 598 -14.11 20.48 10.70
C ARG A 598 -13.43 20.51 12.07
N ILE A 599 -13.79 21.50 12.88
CA ILE A 599 -13.42 21.59 14.29
C ILE A 599 -14.65 21.21 15.13
N ILE A 600 -14.43 20.44 16.19
CA ILE A 600 -15.45 20.09 17.18
C ILE A 600 -14.97 20.46 18.59
N PRO A 601 -15.89 20.51 19.57
CA PRO A 601 -15.50 20.62 20.98
C PRO A 601 -14.67 19.42 21.42
N VAL A 602 -13.80 19.64 22.41
CA VAL A 602 -12.90 18.62 22.94
C VAL A 602 -13.69 17.36 23.35
N PRO A 603 -13.41 16.18 22.77
CA PRO A 603 -14.05 14.94 23.16
C PRO A 603 -13.76 14.59 24.62
N LEU A 604 -14.66 13.82 25.23
CA LEU A 604 -14.43 13.28 26.57
C LEU A 604 -13.11 12.49 26.61
N ARG A 605 -12.34 12.65 27.69
CA ARG A 605 -11.07 11.94 27.94
C ARG A 605 -11.15 10.44 27.62
N GLY A 606 -12.19 9.76 28.13
CA GLY A 606 -12.39 8.32 27.89
C GLY A 606 -12.70 7.91 26.44
N ARG A 607 -12.84 8.86 25.52
CA ARG A 607 -12.97 8.62 24.07
C ARG A 607 -11.68 8.92 23.31
N ARG A 608 -10.67 9.50 23.94
CA ARG A 608 -9.38 9.84 23.33
C ARG A 608 -8.39 8.73 23.61
N LEU A 609 -7.84 8.16 22.55
CA LEU A 609 -6.90 7.05 22.57
C LEU A 609 -5.59 7.51 21.93
N LEU A 610 -4.48 7.14 22.56
CA LEU A 610 -3.15 7.37 22.02
C LEU A 610 -2.65 6.08 21.37
N TRP A 611 -2.14 6.16 20.15
CA TRP A 611 -1.49 5.07 19.43
C TRP A 611 0.01 5.32 19.41
N ASP A 612 0.80 4.35 19.83
CA ASP A 612 2.24 4.43 19.77
C ASP A 612 2.79 4.12 18.38
N GLN A 613 3.23 5.15 17.67
CA GLN A 613 3.96 5.01 16.40
C GLN A 613 5.47 5.13 16.58
N PHE A 614 5.91 5.69 17.71
CA PHE A 614 7.31 6.03 17.96
C PHE A 614 8.18 4.79 18.25
N HIS A 615 7.57 3.64 18.58
CA HIS A 615 8.28 2.38 18.78
C HIS A 615 8.09 1.35 17.65
N SER A 616 7.35 1.69 16.59
CA SER A 616 7.28 0.86 15.37
C SER A 616 8.50 1.14 14.48
N LEU A 617 9.32 0.15 14.19
CA LEU A 617 10.59 0.38 13.51
C LEU A 617 10.38 0.77 12.06
N ARG A 618 11.39 1.49 11.53
CA ARG A 618 11.35 1.93 10.15
C ARG A 618 11.65 0.76 9.24
N TYR A 619 10.70 0.47 8.38
CA TYR A 619 10.86 -0.52 7.34
C TYR A 619 11.36 0.11 6.01
N PRO A 620 12.37 -0.46 5.31
CA PRO A 620 13.40 -1.39 5.72
C PRO A 620 14.54 -0.66 6.42
N GLY A 621 15.12 -1.37 7.36
CA GLY A 621 16.42 -1.09 7.96
C GLY A 621 17.11 -2.41 8.25
N GLY A 622 16.42 -3.30 8.97
CA GLY A 622 16.85 -4.65 9.32
C GLY A 622 15.83 -5.72 8.90
N TYR A 623 16.10 -6.99 9.26
CA TYR A 623 15.14 -8.08 9.11
C TYR A 623 14.20 -8.09 10.32
N PHE A 624 12.94 -7.71 10.07
CA PHE A 624 11.84 -7.83 11.00
C PHE A 624 10.89 -8.91 10.47
N PRO A 625 10.78 -10.05 11.15
CA PRO A 625 10.02 -11.18 10.66
C PRO A 625 8.52 -10.90 10.77
N ARG A 626 7.71 -11.55 9.93
CA ARG A 626 6.26 -11.55 10.11
C ARG A 626 5.85 -12.04 11.49
N ASP A 627 4.76 -11.47 12.01
CA ASP A 627 4.10 -11.93 13.22
C ASP A 627 3.67 -13.40 13.10
N ASP A 628 2.96 -13.76 12.02
CA ASP A 628 2.55 -15.15 11.76
C ASP A 628 3.67 -15.96 11.11
N LEU A 629 4.33 -16.81 11.91
CA LEU A 629 5.40 -17.70 11.45
C LEU A 629 4.97 -18.78 10.44
N ARG A 630 3.66 -18.96 10.18
CA ARG A 630 3.18 -19.80 9.07
C ARG A 630 3.27 -19.12 7.71
N ALA A 631 3.38 -17.79 7.66
CA ALA A 631 3.46 -17.01 6.43
C ALA A 631 4.83 -17.15 5.75
N LYS A 632 5.19 -18.36 5.31
CA LYS A 632 6.52 -18.71 4.78
C LYS A 632 6.86 -18.10 3.42
N HIS A 633 5.90 -17.52 2.72
CA HIS A 633 6.09 -16.99 1.37
C HIS A 633 6.66 -15.57 1.33
N ASP A 634 6.63 -14.86 2.46
CA ASP A 634 7.15 -13.50 2.61
C ASP A 634 7.61 -13.33 4.06
N PRO A 635 8.90 -13.56 4.35
CA PRO A 635 9.39 -13.61 5.72
C PRO A 635 9.41 -12.24 6.40
N LEU A 636 9.31 -11.14 5.64
CA LEU A 636 9.53 -9.78 6.11
C LEU A 636 8.19 -9.06 6.32
N ASP A 637 8.10 -8.25 7.38
CA ASP A 637 6.94 -7.39 7.58
C ASP A 637 7.07 -6.05 6.83
N TRP A 638 6.51 -6.01 5.61
CA TRP A 638 6.55 -4.80 4.78
C TRP A 638 5.38 -3.83 5.02
N HIS A 639 4.41 -4.14 5.90
CA HIS A 639 3.14 -3.36 5.97
C HIS A 639 3.23 -2.08 6.82
N ALA A 640 4.36 -1.85 7.47
CA ALA A 640 4.75 -0.62 8.16
C ALA A 640 3.72 -0.18 9.22
N ASP A 641 3.69 -0.91 10.34
CA ASP A 641 2.75 -0.89 11.46
C ASP A 641 2.18 0.49 11.76
N HIS A 642 1.04 0.78 11.15
CA HIS A 642 0.37 2.06 11.26
C HIS A 642 -1.14 1.89 11.23
N VAL A 643 -1.85 2.72 12.00
CA VAL A 643 -3.32 2.74 12.10
C VAL A 643 -4.07 2.93 10.77
N HIS A 644 -3.36 3.26 9.70
CA HIS A 644 -3.90 3.54 8.37
C HIS A 644 -3.32 2.63 7.27
N THR A 645 -2.45 1.68 7.63
CA THR A 645 -1.89 0.64 6.75
C THR A 645 -2.49 -0.73 7.10
N ASN A 646 -1.75 -1.64 7.72
CA ASN A 646 -2.24 -2.94 8.19
C ASN A 646 -3.33 -2.79 9.26
N PHE A 647 -3.25 -1.84 10.20
CA PHE A 647 -4.28 -1.67 11.24
C PHE A 647 -5.49 -0.81 10.83
N ARG A 648 -5.71 -0.59 9.53
CA ARG A 648 -6.80 0.23 9.00
C ARG A 648 -8.20 -0.22 9.42
N ASP A 649 -8.46 -1.54 9.44
CA ASP A 649 -9.78 -2.06 9.80
C ASP A 649 -10.05 -1.92 11.30
N MET A 650 -9.03 -2.07 12.14
CA MET A 650 -9.07 -1.72 13.55
C MET A 650 -9.41 -0.24 13.74
N TYR A 651 -8.69 0.68 13.09
CA TYR A 651 -8.97 2.12 13.16
C TYR A 651 -10.42 2.44 12.81
N ARG A 652 -10.93 1.90 11.70
CA ARG A 652 -12.32 2.07 11.28
C ARG A 652 -13.29 1.61 12.35
N ARG A 653 -13.03 0.45 12.94
CA ARG A 653 -13.88 -0.10 13.99
C ARG A 653 -13.90 0.77 15.24
N LEU A 654 -12.75 1.32 15.64
CA LEU A 654 -12.67 2.26 16.77
C LEU A 654 -13.45 3.56 16.49
N ARG A 655 -13.30 4.12 15.28
CA ARG A 655 -14.05 5.31 14.84
C ARG A 655 -15.55 5.07 14.82
N GLU A 656 -16.01 3.91 14.35
CA GLU A 656 -17.43 3.50 14.41
C GLU A 656 -18.00 3.48 15.84
N HIS A 657 -17.16 3.23 16.85
CA HIS A 657 -17.55 3.20 18.27
C HIS A 657 -17.36 4.55 18.99
N GLY A 658 -16.98 5.60 18.24
CA GLY A 658 -16.85 6.98 18.73
C GLY A 658 -15.54 7.28 19.47
N PHE A 659 -14.49 6.47 19.25
CA PHE A 659 -13.15 6.74 19.78
C PHE A 659 -12.33 7.58 18.83
N TYR A 660 -11.60 8.56 19.35
CA TYR A 660 -10.64 9.40 18.63
C TYR A 660 -9.25 8.82 18.85
N LEU A 661 -8.57 8.48 17.76
CA LEU A 661 -7.25 7.86 17.80
C LEU A 661 -6.21 8.89 17.35
N GLU A 662 -5.27 9.17 18.22
CA GLU A 662 -4.22 10.18 18.02
C GLU A 662 -2.87 9.45 17.91
N VAL A 663 -2.11 9.73 16.84
CA VAL A 663 -0.86 9.02 16.51
C VAL A 663 0.31 9.71 17.19
N MET A 664 1.04 8.99 18.02
CA MET A 664 2.20 9.47 18.76
C MET A 664 3.50 9.16 18.00
N GLY A 665 4.04 10.16 17.29
CA GLY A 665 5.31 10.06 16.56
C GLY A 665 6.55 10.54 17.34
N SER A 666 6.42 10.73 18.66
CA SER A 666 7.48 11.19 19.57
C SER A 666 7.45 10.39 20.87
N PRO A 667 8.52 10.38 21.68
CA PRO A 667 8.49 9.71 22.98
C PRO A 667 7.34 10.20 23.87
N LEU A 668 6.85 9.33 24.77
CA LEU A 668 5.73 9.65 25.66
C LEU A 668 6.02 10.86 26.57
N THR A 669 7.29 11.12 26.87
CA THR A 669 7.74 12.28 27.65
C THR A 669 7.32 13.62 27.04
N CYS A 670 7.02 13.65 25.73
CA CYS A 670 6.58 14.85 25.03
C CYS A 670 5.05 15.04 25.00
N ILE A 671 4.29 14.07 25.52
CA ILE A 671 2.83 14.05 25.43
C ILE A 671 2.20 14.28 26.80
N ASP A 672 1.22 15.18 26.87
CA ASP A 672 0.37 15.33 28.06
C ASP A 672 -0.63 14.17 28.14
N THR A 673 -0.25 13.12 28.84
CA THR A 673 -1.02 11.88 28.99
C THR A 673 -2.31 12.04 29.79
N SER A 674 -2.45 13.14 30.56
CA SER A 674 -3.67 13.39 31.36
C SER A 674 -4.93 13.54 30.49
N LEU A 675 -4.74 13.90 29.22
CA LEU A 675 -5.79 14.14 28.24
C LEU A 675 -6.44 12.87 27.65
N TYR A 676 -5.81 11.71 27.85
CA TYR A 676 -6.19 10.46 27.17
C TYR A 676 -6.77 9.44 28.15
N GLY A 677 -7.71 8.62 27.66
CA GLY A 677 -8.29 7.53 28.44
C GLY A 677 -7.42 6.27 28.42
N ALA A 678 -6.79 5.98 27.28
CA ALA A 678 -5.90 4.82 27.15
C ALA A 678 -4.81 5.05 26.10
N LEU A 679 -3.69 4.36 26.30
CA LEU A 679 -2.58 4.20 25.36
C LEU A 679 -2.58 2.77 24.82
N LEU A 680 -2.51 2.64 23.49
CA LEU A 680 -2.42 1.39 22.76
C LEU A 680 -0.96 1.15 22.36
N LEU A 681 -0.37 0.08 22.87
CA LEU A 681 0.88 -0.50 22.40
C LEU A 681 0.54 -1.74 21.61
N VAL A 682 0.69 -1.67 20.29
CA VAL A 682 0.35 -2.77 19.38
C VAL A 682 1.58 -2.99 18.52
N ASP A 683 2.10 -4.20 18.59
CA ASP A 683 3.32 -4.63 17.92
C ASP A 683 4.52 -3.64 18.04
N PRO A 684 4.98 -3.34 19.28
CA PRO A 684 6.12 -2.46 19.46
C PRO A 684 7.43 -3.24 19.25
N GLU A 685 8.29 -2.72 18.38
CA GLU A 685 9.53 -3.37 17.95
C GLU A 685 10.81 -2.72 18.51
N ASP A 686 10.72 -1.49 19.01
CA ASP A 686 11.86 -0.72 19.54
C ASP A 686 11.98 -0.79 21.09
N GLU A 687 13.10 -0.29 21.61
CA GLU A 687 13.38 -0.09 23.04
C GLU A 687 12.70 1.16 23.60
N TYR A 688 12.60 1.28 24.93
CA TYR A 688 12.06 2.47 25.61
C TYR A 688 13.16 3.25 26.35
N PHE A 689 13.04 4.58 26.41
CA PHE A 689 13.95 5.38 27.25
C PHE A 689 13.66 5.15 28.74
N PRO A 690 14.68 5.14 29.63
CA PRO A 690 14.45 5.08 31.07
C PRO A 690 13.53 6.18 31.61
N GLU A 691 13.70 7.41 31.10
CA GLU A 691 12.88 8.57 31.45
C GLU A 691 11.43 8.40 30.96
N GLU A 692 11.26 7.76 29.82
CA GLU A 692 9.95 7.44 29.26
C GLU A 692 9.23 6.39 30.10
N MET A 693 9.91 5.32 30.51
CA MET A 693 9.34 4.31 31.42
C MET A 693 8.85 4.95 32.74
N ALA A 694 9.60 5.91 33.29
CA ALA A 694 9.15 6.67 34.46
C ALA A 694 7.92 7.54 34.16
N ALA A 695 7.85 8.16 32.97
CA ALA A 695 6.68 8.92 32.53
C ALA A 695 5.45 8.01 32.35
N PHE A 696 5.63 6.81 31.80
CA PHE A 696 4.60 5.77 31.69
C PHE A 696 4.01 5.43 33.06
N LYS A 697 4.86 5.15 34.06
CA LYS A 697 4.41 4.89 35.43
C LYS A 697 3.54 6.01 35.97
N ASN A 698 4.05 7.23 35.91
CA ASN A 698 3.33 8.41 36.42
C ASN A 698 1.99 8.62 35.71
N ALA A 699 1.94 8.38 34.40
CA ALA A 699 0.72 8.50 33.61
C ALA A 699 -0.34 7.48 34.03
N VAL A 700 0.05 6.22 34.21
CA VAL A 700 -0.86 5.14 34.63
C VAL A 700 -1.32 5.35 36.07
N ASP A 701 -0.42 5.73 36.97
CA ASP A 701 -0.77 6.07 38.37
C ASP A 701 -1.74 7.27 38.42
N SER A 702 -1.67 8.16 37.44
CA SER A 702 -2.60 9.29 37.25
C SER A 702 -3.90 8.94 36.49
N GLY A 703 -4.12 7.66 36.16
CA GLY A 703 -5.37 7.16 35.59
C GLY A 703 -5.38 6.95 34.07
N LEU A 704 -4.23 6.99 33.38
CA LEU A 704 -4.12 6.50 31.99
C LEU A 704 -4.17 4.97 31.99
N SER A 705 -5.01 4.36 31.15
CA SER A 705 -5.00 2.90 31.00
C SER A 705 -4.05 2.46 29.88
N LEU A 706 -3.42 1.30 30.04
CA LEU A 706 -2.49 0.72 29.07
C LEU A 706 -3.11 -0.54 28.47
N ILE A 707 -3.11 -0.65 27.14
CA ILE A 707 -3.56 -1.83 26.41
C ILE A 707 -2.40 -2.29 25.52
N VAL A 708 -1.95 -3.52 25.73
CA VAL A 708 -0.84 -4.14 25.02
C VAL A 708 -1.37 -5.30 24.18
N PHE A 709 -1.12 -5.24 22.88
CA PHE A 709 -1.19 -6.38 21.96
C PHE A 709 0.25 -6.61 21.48
N ALA A 710 0.88 -7.63 22.03
CA ALA A 710 2.24 -8.01 21.67
C ALA A 710 2.22 -9.16 20.66
N ASP A 711 3.40 -9.59 20.23
CA ASP A 711 3.60 -10.79 19.43
C ASP A 711 4.71 -11.65 20.03
N TRP A 712 5.15 -12.66 19.29
CA TRP A 712 6.19 -13.55 19.77
C TRP A 712 7.56 -12.91 19.88
N TYR A 713 8.34 -13.45 20.80
CA TYR A 713 9.77 -13.26 20.85
C TYR A 713 10.42 -14.50 21.46
N ASN A 714 11.40 -15.07 20.76
CA ASN A 714 12.19 -16.17 21.29
C ASN A 714 13.60 -16.13 20.69
N ALA A 715 14.62 -15.81 21.50
CA ALA A 715 15.99 -15.64 21.03
C ALA A 715 16.57 -16.87 20.30
N SER A 716 16.17 -18.08 20.70
CA SER A 716 16.57 -19.31 20.02
C SER A 716 15.86 -19.46 18.67
N LEU A 717 14.57 -19.11 18.61
CA LEU A 717 13.77 -19.15 17.39
C LEU A 717 14.23 -18.11 16.37
N LEU A 718 14.60 -16.90 16.79
CA LEU A 718 15.18 -15.89 15.88
C LEU A 718 16.37 -16.47 15.10
N ARG A 719 17.22 -17.26 15.75
CA ARG A 719 18.35 -17.95 15.11
C ARG A 719 17.94 -19.09 14.17
N HIS A 720 16.71 -19.60 14.26
CA HIS A 720 16.15 -20.63 13.38
C HIS A 720 15.36 -20.04 12.21
N VAL A 721 14.68 -18.92 12.42
CA VAL A 721 13.91 -18.17 11.39
C VAL A 721 14.83 -17.24 10.57
N LYS A 722 16.14 -17.30 10.81
CA LYS A 722 17.12 -16.75 9.89
C LYS A 722 16.93 -17.39 8.52
N PHE A 723 16.91 -16.57 7.49
CA PHE A 723 17.07 -17.08 6.14
C PHE A 723 18.51 -16.85 5.72
N TYR A 724 19.08 -17.85 5.06
CA TYR A 724 20.28 -17.60 4.30
C TYR A 724 19.81 -16.86 3.08
N ASP A 725 20.08 -15.58 3.12
CA ASP A 725 19.90 -14.75 2.00
C ASP A 725 21.07 -15.09 1.08
N GLU A 726 20.84 -16.07 0.20
CA GLU A 726 21.80 -16.57 -0.79
C GLU A 726 22.49 -15.40 -1.49
N ASN A 727 21.60 -14.53 -1.86
CA ASN A 727 21.55 -13.13 -1.68
C ASN A 727 22.68 -12.35 -1.00
N THR A 728 22.53 -11.91 0.25
CA THR A 728 23.60 -11.24 1.02
C THR A 728 24.85 -12.08 1.23
N ARG A 729 24.79 -13.38 0.89
CA ARG A 729 25.63 -14.44 1.42
C ARG A 729 25.83 -14.31 2.93
N GLN A 730 24.90 -13.61 3.58
CA GLN A 730 24.84 -13.39 5.00
C GLN A 730 23.57 -14.06 5.46
N TRP A 731 23.67 -14.62 6.65
CA TRP A 731 22.46 -15.00 7.36
C TRP A 731 21.80 -13.71 7.82
N TRP A 732 20.61 -13.42 7.30
CA TRP A 732 19.78 -12.40 7.93
C TRP A 732 19.18 -13.04 9.15
N ILE A 733 19.55 -12.49 10.29
CA ILE A 733 19.00 -12.88 11.57
C ILE A 733 17.99 -11.78 11.91
N PRO A 734 16.76 -12.15 12.31
CA PRO A 734 15.79 -11.20 12.83
C PRO A 734 16.42 -10.30 13.90
N GLU A 735 16.23 -9.00 13.77
CA GLU A 735 16.76 -8.03 14.75
C GLU A 735 15.88 -7.99 16.03
N THR A 736 14.60 -8.33 15.89
CA THR A 736 13.65 -8.61 16.98
C THR A 736 12.65 -9.71 16.53
N GLY A 737 11.76 -10.16 17.42
CA GLY A 737 10.62 -11.03 17.09
C GLY A 737 9.53 -10.29 16.33
N GLY A 738 8.27 -10.74 16.42
CA GLY A 738 7.14 -9.88 15.98
C GLY A 738 7.16 -8.60 16.80
N ALA A 739 7.08 -8.73 18.14
CA ALA A 739 7.29 -7.62 19.07
C ALA A 739 8.61 -7.73 19.83
N ASN A 740 9.14 -6.60 20.31
CA ASN A 740 10.25 -6.55 21.27
C ASN A 740 9.77 -6.83 22.70
N VAL A 741 9.43 -8.09 22.96
CA VAL A 741 8.92 -8.55 24.27
C VAL A 741 9.89 -8.27 25.44
N PRO A 742 11.23 -8.39 25.31
CA PRO A 742 12.14 -7.96 26.37
C PRO A 742 11.95 -6.49 26.78
N ALA A 743 11.84 -5.58 25.80
CA ALA A 743 11.58 -4.15 26.08
C ALA A 743 10.21 -3.93 26.71
N LEU A 744 9.17 -4.64 26.23
CA LEU A 744 7.85 -4.64 26.86
C LEU A 744 7.89 -5.15 28.30
N ASN A 745 8.67 -6.19 28.59
CA ASN A 745 8.81 -6.72 29.94
C ASN A 745 9.51 -5.74 30.87
N ASP A 746 10.51 -4.99 30.38
CA ASP A 746 11.11 -3.90 31.17
C ASP A 746 10.04 -2.87 31.57
N LEU A 747 9.15 -2.50 30.64
CA LEU A 747 8.02 -1.59 30.88
C LEU A 747 6.96 -2.18 31.83
N LEU A 748 6.63 -3.47 31.71
CA LEU A 748 5.54 -4.12 32.45
C LEU A 748 5.98 -4.64 33.84
N SER A 749 7.29 -4.79 34.06
CA SER A 749 7.88 -5.32 35.30
C SER A 749 7.41 -4.59 36.56
N MET A 750 7.23 -3.28 36.47
CA MET A 750 6.72 -2.41 37.54
C MET A 750 5.30 -2.75 38.02
N TYR A 751 4.54 -3.52 37.25
CA TYR A 751 3.22 -4.03 37.62
C TYR A 751 3.23 -5.54 37.92
N GLN A 752 4.41 -6.15 38.05
CA GLN A 752 4.59 -7.60 38.21
C GLN A 752 3.96 -8.42 37.07
N VAL A 753 3.89 -7.82 35.87
CA VAL A 753 3.43 -8.49 34.65
C VAL A 753 4.64 -8.78 33.77
N ALA A 754 4.71 -9.99 33.22
CA ALA A 754 5.69 -10.33 32.20
C ALA A 754 5.11 -11.32 31.18
N LEU A 755 5.52 -11.14 29.94
CA LEU A 755 5.31 -12.04 28.82
C LEU A 755 6.48 -13.05 28.74
N GLY A 756 6.19 -14.26 28.28
CA GLY A 756 7.16 -15.34 28.20
C GLY A 756 7.91 -15.42 26.88
N ASP A 757 8.77 -16.43 26.77
CA ASP A 757 9.62 -16.68 25.59
C ASP A 757 9.11 -17.79 24.67
N ARG A 758 7.95 -18.41 24.96
CA ARG A 758 7.40 -19.49 24.13
C ARG A 758 6.39 -18.95 23.12
N VAL A 759 6.30 -19.61 21.97
CA VAL A 759 5.50 -19.17 20.82
C VAL A 759 4.39 -20.17 20.57
N PHE A 760 3.15 -19.71 20.65
CA PHE A 760 1.97 -20.54 20.60
C PHE A 760 1.09 -20.24 19.40
N GLU A 761 0.34 -21.26 19.00
CA GLU A 761 -0.58 -21.17 17.89
C GLU A 761 -1.83 -22.01 18.13
N GLY A 762 -2.98 -21.55 17.63
CA GLY A 762 -4.15 -22.41 17.56
C GLY A 762 -5.47 -21.68 17.38
N SER A 763 -6.47 -22.45 16.96
CA SER A 763 -7.86 -22.02 16.92
C SER A 763 -8.54 -22.25 18.26
N PHE A 764 -9.20 -21.24 18.80
CA PHE A 764 -9.96 -21.36 20.06
C PHE A 764 -11.25 -20.53 20.00
N LYS A 765 -12.07 -20.62 21.06
CA LYS A 765 -13.24 -19.77 21.23
C LYS A 765 -13.09 -18.95 22.50
N LEU A 766 -13.30 -17.64 22.39
CA LEU A 766 -13.29 -16.73 23.52
C LEU A 766 -14.58 -15.93 23.54
N ALA A 767 -15.30 -15.95 24.66
CA ALA A 767 -16.59 -15.25 24.80
C ALA A 767 -17.61 -15.56 23.68
N GLY A 768 -17.57 -16.77 23.10
CA GLY A 768 -18.43 -17.18 21.99
C GLY A 768 -17.92 -16.81 20.59
N HIS A 769 -16.85 -16.02 20.49
CA HIS A 769 -16.23 -15.65 19.22
C HIS A 769 -15.14 -16.67 18.81
N PRO A 770 -15.11 -17.11 17.55
CA PRO A 770 -14.00 -17.91 17.04
C PRO A 770 -12.76 -17.02 16.89
N MET A 771 -11.67 -17.46 17.50
CA MET A 771 -10.38 -16.77 17.51
C MET A 771 -9.30 -17.64 16.87
N TYR A 772 -8.23 -17.02 16.43
CA TYR A 772 -7.00 -17.68 16.03
C TYR A 772 -5.84 -16.97 16.72
N TYR A 773 -4.99 -17.73 17.41
CA TYR A 773 -3.75 -17.23 17.97
C TYR A 773 -2.65 -17.48 16.95
N ALA A 774 -2.14 -16.44 16.31
CA ALA A 774 -1.16 -16.51 15.23
C ALA A 774 0.24 -16.26 15.79
N SER A 775 0.94 -17.33 16.18
CA SER A 775 2.32 -17.21 16.65
C SER A 775 2.50 -16.21 17.79
N GLY A 776 1.57 -16.15 18.75
CA GLY A 776 1.66 -15.21 19.86
C GLY A 776 2.48 -15.71 21.05
N THR A 777 2.88 -14.81 21.94
CA THR A 777 3.53 -15.12 23.23
C THR A 777 2.51 -15.39 24.34
N HIS A 778 2.89 -16.09 25.41
CA HIS A 778 2.05 -16.27 26.61
C HIS A 778 2.34 -15.25 27.70
N ILE A 779 1.40 -15.08 28.63
CA ILE A 779 1.63 -14.33 29.87
C ILE A 779 2.36 -15.25 30.86
N HIS A 780 3.60 -14.90 31.21
CA HIS A 780 4.47 -15.68 32.10
C HIS A 780 4.24 -15.37 33.59
N SER A 781 4.07 -14.09 33.94
CA SER A 781 3.76 -13.67 35.31
C SER A 781 2.68 -12.59 35.32
N PHE A 782 1.80 -12.66 36.32
CA PHE A 782 0.65 -11.78 36.45
C PHE A 782 0.25 -11.68 37.94
N PRO A 783 -0.18 -10.51 38.43
CA PRO A 783 -0.60 -10.37 39.83
C PRO A 783 -1.80 -11.25 40.20
N GLU A 784 -1.83 -11.79 41.41
CA GLU A 784 -2.90 -12.69 41.89
C GLU A 784 -4.29 -12.05 41.91
N HIS A 785 -4.36 -10.74 42.09
CA HIS A 785 -5.61 -9.97 42.11
C HIS A 785 -6.10 -9.59 40.70
N GLY A 786 -5.30 -9.89 39.67
CA GLY A 786 -5.67 -9.73 38.27
C GLY A 786 -6.57 -10.85 37.76
N VAL A 787 -7.18 -10.64 36.60
CA VAL A 787 -7.97 -11.64 35.90
C VAL A 787 -7.14 -12.19 34.74
N LEU A 788 -6.97 -13.52 34.70
CA LEU A 788 -6.23 -14.21 33.66
C LEU A 788 -7.17 -15.14 32.88
N VAL A 789 -7.04 -15.17 31.56
CA VAL A 789 -7.80 -16.07 30.68
C VAL A 789 -6.84 -16.95 29.91
N THR A 790 -7.14 -18.25 29.88
CA THR A 790 -6.33 -19.26 29.19
C THR A 790 -7.02 -19.80 27.94
N ALA A 791 -6.22 -20.33 27.00
CA ALA A 791 -6.69 -21.04 25.83
C ALA A 791 -5.85 -22.29 25.56
N GLN A 792 -6.47 -23.32 24.98
CA GLN A 792 -5.77 -24.53 24.57
C GLN A 792 -5.06 -24.30 23.24
N LEU A 793 -3.73 -24.23 23.25
CA LEU A 793 -2.89 -23.92 22.09
C LEU A 793 -1.74 -24.93 21.95
N THR A 794 -1.15 -24.99 20.77
CA THR A 794 0.04 -25.81 20.50
C THR A 794 1.30 -24.95 20.54
N ASP A 795 2.39 -25.46 21.12
CA ASP A 795 3.69 -24.79 21.05
C ASP A 795 4.24 -24.92 19.63
N GLN A 796 4.19 -23.83 18.89
CA GLN A 796 4.66 -23.72 17.52
C GLN A 796 6.17 -23.52 17.48
N GLY A 797 6.73 -22.74 18.41
CA GLY A 797 8.18 -22.50 18.48
C GLY A 797 8.97 -23.80 18.66
N GLN A 798 8.51 -24.69 19.52
CA GLN A 798 9.10 -26.02 19.72
C GLN A 798 8.99 -26.89 18.47
N GLN A 799 7.86 -26.86 17.75
CA GLN A 799 7.68 -27.60 16.49
C GLN A 799 8.64 -27.12 15.40
N ILE A 800 8.84 -25.80 15.28
CA ILE A 800 9.76 -25.21 14.32
C ILE A 800 11.21 -25.59 14.66
N MET A 801 11.60 -25.53 15.94
CA MET A 801 12.94 -25.89 16.39
C MET A 801 13.23 -27.40 16.32
N SER A 802 12.23 -28.27 16.52
CA SER A 802 12.38 -29.73 16.45
C SER A 802 12.33 -30.29 15.02
N GLY A 803 11.81 -29.52 14.05
CA GLY A 803 11.66 -29.93 12.66
C GLY A 803 10.50 -30.91 12.40
N GLU A 804 9.58 -31.08 13.35
CA GLU A 804 8.40 -31.91 13.18
C GLU A 804 7.43 -31.28 12.17
N LYS A 805 7.14 -31.98 11.06
CA LYS A 805 6.17 -31.51 10.05
C LYS A 805 4.75 -31.56 10.64
N SER A 806 4.04 -30.43 10.56
CA SER A 806 2.60 -30.37 10.82
C SER A 806 1.85 -31.24 9.80
N ASN A 807 1.48 -32.46 10.18
CA ASN A 807 0.60 -33.29 9.37
C ASN A 807 -0.84 -32.77 9.46
N GLU A 808 -1.21 -31.82 8.60
CA GLU A 808 -2.61 -31.37 8.46
C GLU A 808 -3.55 -32.44 7.86
N SER A 809 -3.03 -33.62 7.50
CA SER A 809 -3.80 -34.75 6.97
C SER A 809 -3.81 -36.02 7.83
N ALA A 810 -3.46 -35.94 9.12
CA ALA A 810 -3.59 -37.06 10.04
C ALA A 810 -4.78 -36.85 10.98
N GLY A 811 -5.93 -37.42 10.61
CA GLY A 811 -7.00 -37.66 11.56
C GLY A 811 -6.47 -38.46 12.75
N ALA A 812 -6.68 -37.94 13.95
CA ALA A 812 -6.80 -38.68 15.21
C ALA A 812 -5.79 -39.84 15.44
N SER A 813 -4.48 -39.57 15.44
CA SER A 813 -3.49 -40.28 16.29
C SER A 813 -2.05 -39.86 15.93
N GLY A 814 -1.45 -38.98 16.74
CA GLY A 814 -0.05 -38.54 16.62
C GLY A 814 0.11 -37.16 17.26
N GLY A 815 0.37 -37.13 18.58
CA GLY A 815 0.14 -35.98 19.45
C GLY A 815 1.18 -34.85 19.33
N THR A 816 0.72 -33.67 18.94
CA THR A 816 1.15 -32.41 19.56
C THR A 816 0.13 -32.09 20.65
N HIS A 817 0.54 -32.19 21.91
CA HIS A 817 -0.36 -31.97 23.04
C HIS A 817 -0.73 -30.47 23.11
N ALA A 818 -2.02 -30.16 22.99
CA ALA A 818 -2.51 -28.81 23.32
C ALA A 818 -2.26 -28.54 24.82
N VAL A 819 -1.73 -27.36 25.11
CA VAL A 819 -1.39 -26.89 26.46
C VAL A 819 -2.32 -25.73 26.81
N ASP A 820 -2.67 -25.60 28.09
CA ASP A 820 -3.43 -24.45 28.58
C ASP A 820 -2.50 -23.23 28.71
N VAL A 821 -2.70 -22.24 27.84
CA VAL A 821 -1.82 -21.07 27.70
C VAL A 821 -2.52 -19.81 28.19
N PRO A 822 -1.95 -19.07 29.16
CA PRO A 822 -2.41 -17.73 29.52
C PRO A 822 -2.22 -16.75 28.36
N ILE A 823 -3.33 -16.23 27.82
CA ILE A 823 -3.31 -15.38 26.61
C ILE A 823 -3.78 -13.95 26.86
N LEU A 824 -4.63 -13.72 27.87
CA LEU A 824 -5.23 -12.41 28.15
C LEU A 824 -5.21 -12.12 29.66
N GLY A 825 -4.66 -10.97 30.03
CA GLY A 825 -4.61 -10.46 31.40
C GLY A 825 -5.33 -9.13 31.54
N LEU A 826 -6.14 -8.99 32.60
CA LEU A 826 -6.81 -7.74 32.98
C LEU A 826 -6.41 -7.37 34.42
N LEU A 827 -5.82 -6.20 34.60
CA LEU A 827 -5.30 -5.75 35.89
C LEU A 827 -5.80 -4.34 36.21
N GLN A 828 -6.20 -4.12 37.46
CA GLN A 828 -6.46 -2.79 37.99
C GLN A 828 -5.21 -2.41 38.78
N THR A 829 -4.53 -1.34 38.39
CA THR A 829 -3.32 -0.93 39.10
C THR A 829 -3.69 -0.20 40.40
N GLU A 830 -2.75 -0.20 41.35
CA GLU A 830 -2.82 0.55 42.60
C GLU A 830 -1.89 1.76 42.48
N ALA A 831 -2.37 2.96 42.83
CA ALA A 831 -1.49 4.13 42.91
C ALA A 831 -0.64 4.03 44.19
N GLU A 832 0.66 4.31 44.11
CA GLU A 832 1.49 4.46 45.30
C GLU A 832 0.94 5.61 46.16
N THR A 833 0.46 5.28 47.36
CA THR A 833 0.09 6.27 48.36
C THR A 833 1.35 7.02 48.78
N ARG A 834 1.51 8.26 48.32
CA ARG A 834 2.36 9.23 49.04
C ARG A 834 1.81 9.33 50.44
N GLU A 835 2.61 8.95 51.43
CA GLU A 835 2.34 9.17 52.85
C GLU A 835 2.16 10.67 53.09
N SER A 836 0.93 11.15 52.95
CA SER A 836 0.50 12.43 53.50
C SER A 836 -0.57 12.13 54.52
N ALA A 837 -0.19 12.46 55.75
CA ALA A 837 -0.88 12.18 56.98
C ALA A 837 -2.34 12.65 56.97
N ASN A 838 -3.19 11.83 57.61
CA ASN A 838 -4.41 12.22 58.29
C ASN A 838 -5.37 13.13 57.50
N ASP A 839 -6.12 12.55 56.56
CA ASP A 839 -7.46 13.05 56.29
C ASP A 839 -8.47 11.90 56.25
N THR A 840 -9.38 11.92 57.22
CA THR A 840 -10.42 10.91 57.46
C THR A 840 -11.71 11.34 56.76
N THR A 841 -11.62 11.55 55.45
CA THR A 841 -12.80 11.74 54.60
C THR A 841 -12.75 10.75 53.44
N SER A 842 -13.61 9.73 53.53
CA SER A 842 -13.75 8.64 52.58
C SER A 842 -14.46 9.09 51.30
N ASP A 843 -13.88 10.03 50.56
CA ASP A 843 -14.34 10.39 49.22
C ASP A 843 -13.28 10.01 48.18
N LYS A 844 -13.45 8.76 47.68
CA LYS A 844 -12.87 8.16 46.47
C LYS A 844 -11.52 8.73 46.02
N LEU A 845 -10.42 8.11 46.48
CA LEU A 845 -9.13 8.23 45.79
C LEU A 845 -9.34 8.05 44.27
N PRO A 846 -8.71 8.88 43.43
CA PRO A 846 -8.69 8.62 41.99
C PRO A 846 -8.10 7.23 41.76
N LYS A 847 -8.89 6.33 41.15
CA LYS A 847 -8.40 5.00 40.82
C LYS A 847 -7.33 5.14 39.74
N ALA A 848 -6.15 4.55 39.99
CA ALA A 848 -5.11 4.42 39.00
C ALA A 848 -5.64 3.72 37.74
N GLY A 849 -4.84 3.77 36.68
CA GLY A 849 -5.13 3.17 35.39
C GLY A 849 -5.40 1.67 35.45
N ARG A 850 -5.74 1.11 34.29
CA ARG A 850 -5.90 -0.34 34.14
C ARG A 850 -4.98 -0.83 33.05
N LEU A 851 -4.53 -2.06 33.21
CA LEU A 851 -3.69 -2.73 32.25
C LEU A 851 -4.47 -3.88 31.60
N VAL A 852 -4.38 -3.98 30.28
CA VAL A 852 -4.82 -5.13 29.49
C VAL A 852 -3.64 -5.62 28.68
N VAL A 853 -3.33 -6.91 28.77
CA VAL A 853 -2.22 -7.52 28.01
C VAL A 853 -2.76 -8.72 27.24
N TYR A 854 -2.51 -8.75 25.94
CA TYR A 854 -2.81 -9.84 25.03
C TYR A 854 -1.57 -10.13 24.17
N GLY A 855 -1.22 -11.40 23.98
CA GLY A 855 0.07 -11.78 23.39
C GLY A 855 0.08 -12.06 21.89
N ASP A 856 -0.95 -11.63 21.15
CA ASP A 856 -1.03 -11.71 19.68
C ASP A 856 -1.64 -10.41 19.12
N SER A 857 -0.96 -9.74 18.19
CA SER A 857 -1.48 -8.54 17.54
C SER A 857 -2.01 -8.77 16.12
N SER A 858 -1.59 -9.85 15.45
CA SER A 858 -1.98 -10.25 14.08
C SER A 858 -3.49 -10.24 13.86
N CYS A 859 -4.27 -10.53 14.89
CA CYS A 859 -5.73 -10.53 14.79
C CYS A 859 -6.37 -9.12 14.65
N LEU A 860 -5.61 -8.05 14.86
CA LEU A 860 -6.01 -6.65 14.62
C LEU A 860 -5.70 -6.16 13.20
N GLU A 861 -4.90 -6.91 12.44
CA GLU A 861 -4.53 -6.56 11.08
C GLU A 861 -5.66 -6.70 10.06
N GLY A 862 -5.60 -5.86 9.03
CA GLY A 862 -6.48 -5.93 7.87
C GLY A 862 -6.24 -7.18 7.05
N GLY A 863 -7.29 -7.93 6.78
CA GLY A 863 -7.20 -9.20 6.04
C GLY A 863 -7.03 -10.44 6.92
N ALA A 864 -6.92 -10.28 8.25
CA ALA A 864 -6.93 -11.40 9.18
C ALA A 864 -8.16 -12.30 8.98
N ALA A 865 -7.95 -13.62 8.93
CA ALA A 865 -9.03 -14.58 8.71
C ALA A 865 -10.05 -14.60 9.87
N ARG A 866 -9.61 -14.26 11.09
CA ARG A 866 -10.43 -14.18 12.30
C ARG A 866 -10.11 -12.89 13.07
N PRO A 867 -10.69 -11.75 12.69
CA PRO A 867 -10.35 -10.46 13.30
C PRO A 867 -10.85 -10.35 14.74
N CYS A 868 -10.02 -9.79 15.62
CA CYS A 868 -10.27 -9.65 17.05
C CYS A 868 -10.64 -8.22 17.49
N HIS A 869 -11.12 -7.37 16.58
CA HIS A 869 -11.51 -5.99 16.95
C HIS A 869 -12.55 -5.93 18.10
N TRP A 870 -13.37 -6.97 18.26
CA TRP A 870 -14.30 -7.09 19.38
C TRP A 870 -13.58 -7.22 20.74
N LEU A 871 -12.43 -7.91 20.77
CA LEU A 871 -11.61 -8.08 21.95
C LEU A 871 -10.97 -6.75 22.34
N LEU A 872 -10.47 -5.98 21.36
CA LEU A 872 -9.97 -4.62 21.61
C LEU A 872 -11.05 -3.71 22.19
N LEU A 873 -12.29 -3.78 21.68
CA LEU A 873 -13.41 -3.01 22.24
C LEU A 873 -13.75 -3.44 23.68
N ALA A 874 -13.68 -4.75 23.98
CA ALA A 874 -13.86 -5.26 25.33
C ALA A 874 -12.72 -4.82 26.27
N ALA A 875 -11.48 -4.84 25.78
CA ALA A 875 -10.30 -4.33 26.48
C ALA A 875 -10.47 -2.84 26.80
N LEU A 876 -10.90 -2.02 25.83
CA LEU A 876 -11.21 -0.60 26.03
C LEU A 876 -12.34 -0.37 27.04
N GLN A 877 -13.39 -1.20 27.00
CA GLN A 877 -14.49 -1.10 27.96
C GLN A 877 -14.01 -1.36 29.39
N TYR A 878 -13.15 -2.36 29.58
CA TYR A 878 -12.51 -2.60 30.87
C TYR A 878 -11.56 -1.46 31.23
N ALA A 879 -10.64 -1.10 30.35
CA ALA A 879 -9.61 -0.10 30.55
C ALA A 879 -10.21 1.24 30.99
N ILE A 880 -11.26 1.70 30.34
CA ILE A 880 -11.87 3.02 30.58
C ILE A 880 -12.93 2.96 31.69
N VAL A 881 -13.86 2.00 31.62
CA VAL A 881 -15.06 1.98 32.49
C VAL A 881 -14.89 1.05 33.70
N GLY A 882 -13.92 0.14 33.68
CA GLY A 882 -13.73 -0.90 34.70
C GLY A 882 -14.74 -2.04 34.59
N HIS A 883 -15.47 -2.11 33.47
CA HIS A 883 -16.46 -3.16 33.25
C HIS A 883 -15.82 -4.32 32.49
N VAL A 884 -15.65 -5.45 33.16
CA VAL A 884 -15.33 -6.74 32.51
C VAL A 884 -16.63 -7.37 32.02
N PRO A 885 -16.82 -7.58 30.69
CA PRO A 885 -17.96 -8.29 30.13
C PRO A 885 -18.16 -9.65 30.82
N SER A 886 -19.40 -10.04 31.08
CA SER A 886 -19.72 -11.29 31.79
C SER A 886 -19.12 -12.52 31.11
N THR A 887 -19.11 -12.54 29.77
CA THR A 887 -18.54 -13.63 28.98
C THR A 887 -17.02 -13.79 29.15
N LEU A 888 -16.27 -12.69 29.33
CA LEU A 888 -14.84 -12.74 29.63
C LEU A 888 -14.59 -13.16 31.09
N ARG A 889 -15.49 -12.75 32.00
CA ARG A 889 -15.45 -13.19 33.40
C ARG A 889 -15.74 -14.68 33.54
N ASP A 890 -16.68 -15.20 32.77
CA ASP A 890 -17.01 -16.62 32.73
C ASP A 890 -15.84 -17.43 32.15
N ALA A 891 -15.21 -16.93 31.07
CA ALA A 891 -14.01 -17.53 30.51
C ALA A 891 -12.86 -17.59 31.53
N ALA A 892 -12.64 -16.51 32.29
CA ALA A 892 -11.66 -16.48 33.38
C ALA A 892 -12.03 -17.44 34.54
N ALA A 893 -13.32 -17.56 34.88
CA ALA A 893 -13.79 -18.43 35.96
C ALA A 893 -13.67 -19.94 35.62
N THR A 894 -13.72 -20.31 34.34
CA THR A 894 -13.44 -21.68 33.88
C THR A 894 -11.97 -22.06 33.98
N SER A 895 -11.04 -21.09 33.89
CA SER A 895 -9.61 -21.28 34.11
C SER A 895 -9.32 -21.38 35.62
N ARG A 896 -9.66 -22.53 36.23
CA ARG A 896 -9.57 -22.79 37.69
C ARG A 896 -8.14 -22.79 38.27
N ARG A 897 -7.11 -22.39 37.54
CA ARG A 897 -5.72 -22.38 38.01
C ARG A 897 -5.22 -20.94 38.07
N ARG A 898 -4.95 -20.48 39.30
CA ARG A 898 -4.36 -19.16 39.61
C ARG A 898 -2.83 -19.16 39.53
N ASP A 899 -2.21 -20.31 39.26
CA ASP A 899 -0.77 -20.38 39.08
C ASP A 899 -0.40 -19.80 37.72
N VAL A 900 0.38 -18.72 37.69
CA VAL A 900 0.87 -18.12 36.44
C VAL A 900 2.04 -18.93 35.85
N HIS A 901 2.64 -19.82 36.65
CA HIS A 901 3.72 -20.74 36.24
C HIS A 901 3.23 -22.06 35.61
N ILE A 902 2.05 -22.08 34.96
CA ILE A 902 1.52 -23.29 34.29
C ILE A 902 2.49 -23.82 33.23
N ILE A 903 3.26 -22.92 32.62
CA ILE A 903 4.19 -23.23 31.55
C ILE A 903 5.61 -22.96 32.06
N PRO A 904 6.46 -24.00 32.22
CA PRO A 904 7.88 -23.79 32.47
C PRO A 904 8.49 -23.09 31.26
N SER A 905 8.94 -21.85 31.45
CA SER A 905 9.56 -21.00 30.44
C SER A 905 10.40 -19.93 31.14
N ASP A 906 11.51 -19.51 30.53
CA ASP A 906 12.30 -18.39 31.03
C ASP A 906 11.68 -17.05 30.58
N LEU A 907 12.10 -15.96 31.20
CA LEU A 907 11.83 -14.63 30.65
C LEU A 907 12.65 -14.44 29.36
N PRO A 908 12.05 -13.84 28.31
CA PRO A 908 12.74 -13.61 27.05
C PRO A 908 13.92 -12.66 27.27
N LYS A 909 15.07 -12.99 26.68
CA LYS A 909 16.30 -12.19 26.73
C LYS A 909 16.61 -11.58 25.36
N ARG A 910 17.13 -10.36 25.36
CA ARG A 910 17.65 -9.70 24.15
C ARG A 910 18.64 -10.64 23.44
N ALA A 911 18.53 -10.76 22.12
CA ALA A 911 19.32 -11.71 21.35
C ALA A 911 20.82 -11.35 21.41
N GLU A 912 21.67 -12.28 21.82
CA GLU A 912 23.11 -12.06 21.86
C GLU A 912 23.66 -11.81 20.45
N GLY A 913 24.39 -10.69 20.28
CA GLY A 913 24.93 -10.28 18.99
C GLY A 913 23.92 -9.62 18.05
N GLY A 914 22.71 -9.28 18.53
CA GLY A 914 21.70 -8.55 17.75
C GLY A 914 22.15 -7.13 17.40
N ARG A 915 21.70 -6.62 16.24
CA ARG A 915 22.03 -5.28 15.72
C ARG A 915 20.83 -4.34 15.73
N LEU A 916 19.84 -4.59 16.58
CA LEU A 916 18.69 -3.70 16.79
C LEU A 916 19.12 -2.23 16.99
N HIS A 917 20.26 -2.01 17.65
CA HIS A 917 20.85 -0.68 17.87
C HIS A 917 21.17 0.11 16.60
N ALA A 918 21.37 -0.55 15.45
CA ALA A 918 21.59 0.12 14.17
C ALA A 918 20.30 0.75 13.60
N TYR A 919 19.14 0.30 14.07
CA TYR A 919 17.82 0.68 13.55
C TYR A 919 16.95 1.43 14.57
N SER A 920 17.21 1.17 15.85
CA SER A 920 16.53 1.77 16.98
C SER A 920 16.69 3.30 17.02
N ARG A 921 15.60 3.98 17.36
CA ARG A 921 15.59 5.41 17.68
C ARG A 921 16.03 5.69 19.11
N VAL A 922 16.06 4.66 19.95
CA VAL A 922 16.37 4.74 21.38
C VAL A 922 17.81 4.31 21.67
N LEU A 923 18.38 3.37 20.93
CA LEU A 923 19.76 2.91 21.11
C LEU A 923 20.74 3.64 20.19
N SER A 924 21.96 3.88 20.69
CA SER A 924 23.04 4.49 19.91
C SER A 924 23.51 3.55 18.79
N PRO A 925 23.80 4.06 17.57
CA PRO A 925 24.19 3.23 16.41
C PRO A 925 25.45 2.39 16.60
N ASP A 926 26.29 2.74 17.57
CA ASP A 926 27.54 2.05 17.92
C ASP A 926 27.35 1.00 19.03
N GLY A 927 26.14 0.85 19.56
CA GLY A 927 25.82 -0.07 20.65
C GLY A 927 26.32 0.39 22.02
N SER A 928 26.76 1.64 22.17
CA SER A 928 27.32 2.18 23.42
C SER A 928 26.30 2.37 24.55
N GLY A 929 25.00 2.29 24.26
CA GLY A 929 23.91 2.46 25.21
C GLY A 929 22.71 3.22 24.61
N PRO A 930 21.80 3.74 25.45
CA PRO A 930 20.69 4.56 24.98
C PRO A 930 21.17 5.93 24.48
N ARG A 931 20.47 6.47 23.49
CA ARG A 931 20.62 7.85 23.02
C ARG A 931 20.08 8.82 24.09
N PRO A 932 20.46 10.11 24.02
CA PRO A 932 19.74 11.15 24.73
C PRO A 932 18.28 11.18 24.27
N VAL A 933 17.35 11.36 25.21
CA VAL A 933 15.93 11.55 24.90
C VAL A 933 15.80 12.73 23.92
N PRO A 934 15.11 12.56 22.79
CA PRO A 934 14.88 13.63 21.83
C PRO A 934 14.23 14.84 22.48
N GLU A 935 14.64 16.05 22.08
CA GLU A 935 13.94 17.26 22.49
C GLU A 935 12.49 17.23 21.98
N CYS A 936 11.54 17.65 22.82
CA CYS A 936 10.14 17.72 22.45
C CYS A 936 9.90 18.89 21.49
N VAL A 937 10.12 18.64 20.21
CA VAL A 937 9.89 19.62 19.14
C VAL A 937 8.39 19.82 18.97
N LYS A 938 7.88 20.95 19.42
CA LYS A 938 6.53 21.40 19.07
C LYS A 938 6.57 22.06 17.70
N PRO A 939 5.69 21.69 16.75
CA PRO A 939 5.64 22.33 15.44
C PRO A 939 5.44 23.83 15.61
N ILE A 940 6.37 24.65 15.10
CA ILE A 940 6.29 26.10 15.19
C ILE A 940 5.18 26.57 14.25
N PRO A 941 4.10 27.20 14.75
CA PRO A 941 3.03 27.70 13.89
C PRO A 941 3.56 28.74 12.91
N LEU A 942 3.03 28.72 11.69
CA LEU A 942 3.22 29.82 10.75
C LEU A 942 2.49 31.06 11.27
N ASP A 943 3.08 32.24 11.03
CA ASP A 943 2.42 33.51 11.30
C ASP A 943 1.10 33.59 10.52
N ALA A 944 0.01 33.84 11.24
CA ALA A 944 -1.32 33.98 10.66
C ALA A 944 -1.48 35.36 10.04
N GLU A 945 -1.80 35.42 8.75
CA GLU A 945 -2.17 36.62 8.00
C GLU A 945 -3.68 36.54 7.65
N PRO A 946 -4.62 36.95 8.54
CA PRO A 946 -6.04 36.72 8.33
C PRO A 946 -6.59 37.50 7.13
N VAL A 947 -7.41 36.84 6.32
CA VAL A 947 -8.03 37.45 5.13
C VAL A 947 -9.53 37.21 5.08
N HIS A 948 -10.25 38.11 4.41
CA HIS A 948 -11.59 37.79 3.94
C HIS A 948 -11.48 36.85 2.73
N ALA A 949 -12.32 35.82 2.67
CA ALA A 949 -12.22 34.75 1.68
C ALA A 949 -11.99 35.29 0.26
N PRO A 950 -10.92 34.86 -0.45
CA PRO A 950 -10.61 35.38 -1.78
C PRO A 950 -11.72 34.99 -2.78
N PRO A 951 -11.96 35.78 -3.85
CA PRO A 951 -13.01 35.50 -4.83
C PRO A 951 -12.91 34.10 -5.48
N SER A 952 -11.69 33.56 -5.55
CA SER A 952 -11.35 32.24 -6.11
C SER A 952 -11.49 31.08 -5.12
N SER A 953 -11.76 31.29 -3.83
CA SER A 953 -11.99 30.17 -2.87
C SER A 953 -13.27 29.38 -3.15
N ARG A 954 -14.10 29.84 -4.11
CA ARG A 954 -15.28 29.13 -4.62
C ARG A 954 -14.97 27.88 -5.45
N THR A 955 -13.69 27.55 -5.70
CA THR A 955 -13.27 26.49 -6.64
C THR A 955 -12.72 25.20 -6.00
N LEU A 956 -12.92 24.96 -4.70
CA LEU A 956 -13.00 23.56 -4.25
C LEU A 956 -14.17 22.91 -5.04
N ALA A 957 -13.89 21.83 -5.78
CA ALA A 957 -14.77 21.23 -6.79
C ALA A 957 -16.20 20.92 -6.24
N PRO A 958 -17.21 20.73 -7.12
CA PRO A 958 -18.59 21.17 -6.89
C PRO A 958 -19.26 20.54 -5.67
N ARG A 959 -19.92 21.42 -4.90
CA ARG A 959 -20.78 21.17 -3.74
C ARG A 959 -21.73 19.98 -3.96
N HIS A 960 -21.39 18.83 -3.38
CA HIS A 960 -22.43 18.01 -2.78
C HIS A 960 -22.91 18.74 -1.52
N PRO A 961 -24.23 18.85 -1.29
CA PRO A 961 -24.71 19.39 -0.02
C PRO A 961 -24.07 18.59 1.11
N PRO A 962 -23.69 19.24 2.23
CA PRO A 962 -23.20 18.52 3.40
C PRO A 962 -24.21 17.40 3.69
N ALA A 963 -23.71 16.16 3.73
CA ALA A 963 -24.52 15.05 4.19
C ALA A 963 -25.11 15.45 5.56
N ASP A 964 -26.41 15.22 5.72
CA ASP A 964 -27.14 15.53 6.96
C ASP A 964 -26.33 15.06 8.17
N PRO A 965 -26.04 15.92 9.17
CA PRO A 965 -25.21 15.57 10.33
C PRO A 965 -25.70 14.36 11.15
N LYS A 966 -26.87 13.79 10.86
CA LYS A 966 -27.31 12.49 11.39
C LYS A 966 -26.69 11.27 10.71
N SER A 967 -26.07 11.41 9.53
CA SER A 967 -25.47 10.31 8.77
C SER A 967 -23.94 10.20 8.92
N ILE A 968 -23.33 10.98 9.83
CA ILE A 968 -21.98 10.73 10.37
C ILE A 968 -22.09 10.02 11.74
N GLY A 969 -23.21 9.31 11.95
CA GLY A 969 -23.25 8.11 12.79
C GLY A 969 -22.88 6.90 11.92
N ALA A 970 -22.55 5.78 12.57
CA ALA A 970 -22.30 4.50 11.90
C ALA A 970 -23.31 4.25 10.76
N PRO A 971 -22.89 3.68 9.61
CA PRO A 971 -23.79 3.40 8.49
C PRO A 971 -25.00 2.59 8.97
N ASP A 972 -26.20 3.01 8.58
CA ASP A 972 -27.42 2.25 8.84
C ASP A 972 -27.33 0.90 8.12
N ILE A 973 -27.10 -0.16 8.90
CA ILE A 973 -27.19 -1.55 8.45
C ILE A 973 -28.17 -2.27 9.39
N GLU A 974 -29.28 -2.71 8.82
CA GLU A 974 -30.17 -3.70 9.44
C GLU A 974 -29.36 -4.96 9.78
N GLY A 975 -29.28 -5.32 11.08
CA GLY A 975 -28.90 -6.67 11.49
C GLY A 975 -27.70 -6.85 12.42
N THR A 976 -27.29 -5.85 13.21
CA THR A 976 -26.30 -6.04 14.29
C THR A 976 -26.87 -5.60 15.65
N GLU A 977 -26.51 -6.32 16.72
CA GLU A 977 -26.96 -6.04 18.08
C GLU A 977 -26.64 -4.59 18.49
N ALA A 978 -27.61 -3.91 19.09
CA ALA A 978 -27.45 -2.55 19.57
C ALA A 978 -26.32 -2.46 20.61
N ALA A 979 -25.48 -1.43 20.51
CA ALA A 979 -24.43 -1.13 21.48
C ALA A 979 -24.94 -1.20 22.94
N PRO A 980 -24.14 -1.72 23.90
CA PRO A 980 -24.51 -1.80 25.30
C PRO A 980 -24.93 -0.44 25.88
N ARG A 981 -25.95 -0.43 26.76
CA ARG A 981 -26.46 0.78 27.46
C ARG A 981 -25.38 1.61 28.15
N ALA A 982 -24.23 1.02 28.49
CA ALA A 982 -23.11 1.68 29.16
C ALA A 982 -22.50 2.88 28.40
N TRP A 983 -22.76 3.00 27.10
CA TRP A 983 -22.19 4.05 26.24
C TRP A 983 -23.16 5.21 25.92
N ARG A 984 -24.40 5.19 26.42
CA ARG A 984 -25.37 6.27 26.21
C ARG A 984 -25.38 7.24 27.39
N GLY A 985 -24.56 8.29 27.31
CA GLY A 985 -24.65 9.48 28.15
C GLY A 985 -25.29 10.65 27.38
N ALA A 986 -26.50 11.04 27.81
CA ALA A 986 -27.23 12.30 27.57
C ALA A 986 -27.42 12.82 26.12
N GLY A 987 -28.62 12.59 25.58
CA GLY A 987 -29.18 13.26 24.40
C GLY A 987 -30.56 12.68 24.06
N ALA A 988 -31.58 13.00 24.86
CA ALA A 988 -32.92 12.44 24.70
C ALA A 988 -33.78 13.21 23.67
N ALA A 989 -34.54 12.47 22.85
CA ALA A 989 -35.72 12.99 22.14
C ALA A 989 -36.85 11.91 22.16
N PRO A 990 -38.14 12.29 22.22
CA PRO A 990 -39.23 11.44 22.72
C PRO A 990 -39.84 10.52 21.66
N SER A 991 -40.36 9.38 22.12
CA SER A 991 -41.00 8.32 21.34
C SER A 991 -42.48 8.58 21.06
N ARG A 992 -43.01 8.02 19.96
CA ARG A 992 -44.46 7.90 19.71
C ARG A 992 -44.81 6.50 19.22
N ALA A 993 -45.87 5.95 19.83
CA ALA A 993 -46.34 4.57 19.75
C ALA A 993 -47.10 4.24 18.44
N ARG A 994 -47.19 2.93 18.12
CA ARG A 994 -48.14 2.33 17.17
C ARG A 994 -48.96 1.26 17.88
N PRO A 995 -50.27 1.11 17.58
CA PRO A 995 -51.05 -0.05 17.98
C PRO A 995 -51.38 -1.00 16.81
N ASP A 996 -51.26 -2.29 17.13
CA ASP A 996 -52.16 -3.45 16.92
C ASP A 996 -52.71 -3.86 15.55
N ALA A 997 -52.67 -5.18 15.33
CA ALA A 997 -53.14 -5.94 14.19
C ALA A 997 -54.11 -7.04 14.65
N GLU A 998 -55.08 -7.43 13.81
CA GLU A 998 -55.71 -8.76 13.64
C GLU A 998 -56.96 -8.68 12.71
N PRO A 999 -57.60 -9.78 12.21
CA PRO A 999 -57.09 -10.92 11.42
C PRO A 999 -57.92 -11.19 10.13
N ALA A 1000 -57.56 -12.27 9.40
CA ALA A 1000 -58.04 -12.74 8.06
C ALA A 1000 -59.54 -13.19 8.00
N PRO A 1001 -60.18 -13.66 6.87
CA PRO A 1001 -59.73 -14.79 6.00
C PRO A 1001 -60.21 -14.90 4.51
N SER A 1002 -59.57 -15.88 3.81
CA SER A 1002 -60.07 -16.91 2.86
C SER A 1002 -60.64 -16.65 1.45
N THR A 1003 -59.97 -17.34 0.49
CA THR A 1003 -60.46 -18.17 -0.64
C THR A 1003 -61.11 -17.51 -1.87
N PHE A 1004 -60.59 -17.77 -3.08
CA PHE A 1004 -60.99 -18.93 -3.89
C PHE A 1004 -60.19 -19.00 -5.20
N ALA A 1005 -59.81 -20.23 -5.55
CA ALA A 1005 -59.14 -20.59 -6.79
C ALA A 1005 -60.17 -20.88 -7.89
N SER A 1006 -59.98 -20.32 -9.09
CA SER A 1006 -60.24 -20.96 -10.39
C SER A 1006 -59.74 -20.03 -11.51
N LYS A 1007 -59.25 -20.61 -12.62
CA LYS A 1007 -58.61 -19.98 -13.82
C LYS A 1007 -57.07 -20.08 -13.93
N LEU A 1008 -56.49 -21.26 -13.68
CA LEU A 1008 -55.08 -21.55 -14.01
C LEU A 1008 -54.89 -22.66 -15.08
N PHE A 1009 -55.85 -22.85 -15.99
CA PHE A 1009 -55.75 -23.91 -17.00
C PHE A 1009 -55.79 -23.46 -18.47
N MET A 1010 -55.85 -22.15 -18.76
CA MET A 1010 -55.84 -21.64 -20.16
C MET A 1010 -54.56 -20.89 -20.56
N LEU A 1011 -53.61 -20.68 -19.64
CA LEU A 1011 -52.38 -19.90 -19.90
C LEU A 1011 -51.13 -20.74 -20.22
N SER A 1012 -51.16 -22.05 -19.99
CA SER A 1012 -50.00 -22.94 -20.22
C SER A 1012 -49.85 -23.37 -21.69
N ALA A 1013 -50.90 -23.34 -22.50
CA ALA A 1013 -50.85 -23.78 -23.90
C ALA A 1013 -50.23 -22.74 -24.86
N ILE A 1014 -50.31 -21.45 -24.54
CA ILE A 1014 -49.84 -20.37 -25.43
C ILE A 1014 -48.33 -20.15 -25.31
N VAL A 1015 -47.73 -20.45 -24.16
CA VAL A 1015 -46.30 -20.24 -23.89
C VAL A 1015 -45.42 -21.28 -24.62
N LEU A 1016 -45.94 -22.50 -24.83
CA LEU A 1016 -45.16 -23.55 -25.50
C LEU A 1016 -45.03 -23.32 -27.01
N ALA A 1017 -46.05 -22.76 -27.66
CA ALA A 1017 -46.06 -22.51 -29.11
C ALA A 1017 -45.08 -21.40 -29.53
N VAL A 1018 -44.91 -20.37 -28.69
CA VAL A 1018 -44.00 -19.24 -28.95
C VAL A 1018 -42.53 -19.66 -28.80
N TYR A 1019 -42.24 -20.62 -27.92
CA TYR A 1019 -40.88 -21.09 -27.67
C TYR A 1019 -40.32 -21.94 -28.84
N CYS A 1020 -41.17 -22.73 -29.50
CA CYS A 1020 -40.75 -23.58 -30.63
C CYS A 1020 -40.44 -22.79 -31.92
N LEU A 1021 -41.16 -21.69 -32.19
CA LEU A 1021 -40.91 -20.83 -33.37
C LEU A 1021 -39.62 -20.00 -33.24
N ALA A 1022 -39.26 -19.58 -32.03
CA ALA A 1022 -38.03 -18.83 -31.77
C ALA A 1022 -36.76 -19.69 -31.87
N ALA A 1023 -36.86 -20.99 -31.60
CA ALA A 1023 -35.74 -21.94 -31.69
C ALA A 1023 -35.39 -22.30 -33.15
N PHE A 1024 -36.38 -22.30 -34.06
CA PHE A 1024 -36.18 -22.65 -35.47
C PHE A 1024 -35.52 -21.50 -36.27
N TRP A 1025 -35.83 -20.25 -35.93
CA TRP A 1025 -35.27 -19.07 -36.61
C TRP A 1025 -33.78 -18.80 -36.28
N LYS A 1026 -33.29 -19.33 -35.15
CA LYS A 1026 -31.91 -19.15 -34.68
C LYS A 1026 -30.89 -20.06 -35.36
N ARG A 1027 -31.31 -21.12 -36.08
CA ARG A 1027 -30.42 -22.21 -36.50
C ARG A 1027 -30.06 -22.26 -38.01
N CYS A 1028 -30.66 -21.46 -38.89
CA CYS A 1028 -30.39 -21.59 -40.35
C CYS A 1028 -30.45 -20.29 -41.21
N GLY A 1029 -30.05 -19.12 -40.72
CA GLY A 1029 -30.13 -17.89 -41.53
C GLY A 1029 -28.94 -16.96 -41.44
N ARG A 1030 -27.87 -17.20 -42.22
CA ARG A 1030 -26.90 -16.17 -42.66
C ARG A 1030 -25.98 -16.65 -43.78
N LYS A 1031 -26.49 -16.66 -45.01
CA LYS A 1031 -25.73 -16.33 -46.22
C LYS A 1031 -26.65 -15.51 -47.12
N VAL A 1032 -26.17 -14.35 -47.56
CA VAL A 1032 -26.45 -13.59 -48.80
C VAL A 1032 -26.43 -12.08 -48.52
N ARG A 1033 -25.80 -11.39 -49.46
CA ARG A 1033 -25.21 -10.04 -49.44
C ARG A 1033 -26.18 -8.88 -49.19
N ARG A 1034 -25.63 -7.81 -48.60
CA ARG A 1034 -26.13 -6.43 -48.71
C ARG A 1034 -26.21 -5.99 -50.18
N ARG A 1035 -27.40 -5.67 -50.67
CA ARG A 1035 -27.68 -4.51 -51.54
C ARG A 1035 -29.20 -4.40 -51.77
N ARG A 1036 -29.70 -3.16 -51.66
CA ARG A 1036 -31.07 -2.67 -51.94
C ARG A 1036 -32.17 -3.10 -50.96
N LEU A 1037 -32.59 -2.16 -50.11
CA LEU A 1037 -33.93 -1.54 -50.12
C LEU A 1037 -34.09 -0.66 -48.88
N ILE A 1038 -33.75 0.61 -49.06
CA ILE A 1038 -34.44 1.71 -48.40
C ILE A 1038 -35.78 1.81 -49.13
N SER A 1039 -36.89 1.60 -48.43
CA SER A 1039 -38.21 2.20 -48.65
C SER A 1039 -39.27 1.37 -47.93
N LEU A 1040 -40.22 2.07 -47.33
CA LEU A 1040 -41.46 1.60 -46.69
C LEU A 1040 -41.35 1.20 -45.21
N ALA A 1041 -41.42 2.26 -44.39
CA ALA A 1041 -42.17 2.22 -43.15
C ALA A 1041 -43.66 1.93 -43.45
N THR A 1042 -44.18 0.87 -42.85
CA THR A 1042 -45.56 0.68 -42.39
C THR A 1042 -45.53 -0.39 -41.31
#